data_AF-A0A7K4HCQ5-F1
#
_entry.id   AF-A0A7K4HCQ5-F1
#
_cell.length_a   1.000
_cell.length_b   1.000
_cell.length_c   1.000
_cell.angle_alpha   90.00
_cell.angle_beta   90.00
_cell.angle_gamma   90.00
#
_symmetry.space_group_name_H-M   'P 1'
#
loop_
_entity.id
_entity.type
_entity.pdbx_description
1 polymer ?
#
loop_
_entity_poly.entity_id
_entity_poly.type
_entity_poly.pdbx_seq_one_letter_code
_entity_poly.pdbx_strand_id
1 'polypeptide(L)'
;MQVGFYFNQTRCTGCNACRVACKDWHDQPSGPASWMRINYKEEGPFPNICASYLISNCYHCEEPVCSFVCPNEAITKRENDGIVVVDEEKCREDVPCGIISKEKMGANYSYGDSQAPCQTACPVNLRIPAYTALIAKGKFKESLDLIRQRMPLPSVCGRVCLHPCEEVCARKEVDQAIAIEALKRFVSDNVSEELPNPIKQTQSDKTAIIGAGPAGLAAAYDLIRMGYGVTIFEALPTVGGMLSVGIPDHRLPREVFQKDIDYIKALGVEIKTNTTIDLENGLDDLLKQGYGAVLIAIGTHRGMKLEIPGVEFEGALVGTSFMRDVNLGKDVKIGNKVIVIGGGNVAMDCARTARRLGAAEVSVSCLESCDDMPATASEVEQAREEGIQIHDSHTFTHIEGENGKVSGIGCLDITSCTFNEEGQPQFDVVDGKKHILEADTVIFAIGQRPDISNSNKIKLSSKGTIEADLETQLFNKEGIFVAGDCFSGVASIIDAIASGQNAASHMHRFLQGDVLRKKPIPVSVVTEKEIDIPSDTVKIERQPMPNLPAAERISNFKEVAMGYSEEAAIAEAERCLNCAGHLCKDVCPYSAPQFVETEKAKMQKCNFCVDRHEEGKLPICVESCYARALDSGTLEELKAKYGDIQTASGFVYSEKHKPAVIFKPK
;
A
#
# COMPACT_ATOMS: atom_id res chain seq x y z
N MET A 1 -0.42 27.87 27.59
CA MET A 1 -0.36 26.77 28.58
C MET A 1 -1.07 25.57 27.97
N GLN A 2 -0.63 24.33 28.17
CA GLN A 2 -1.28 23.15 27.56
C GLN A 2 -1.91 22.29 28.67
N VAL A 3 -3.23 22.19 28.67
CA VAL A 3 -3.95 21.25 29.53
C VAL A 3 -3.94 19.84 28.94
N GLY A 4 -4.04 18.85 29.82
CA GLY A 4 -4.04 17.45 29.45
C GLY A 4 -4.67 16.56 30.50
N PHE A 5 -4.62 15.25 30.23
CA PHE A 5 -5.11 14.22 31.12
C PHE A 5 -3.97 13.41 31.74
N TYR A 6 -4.22 12.83 32.90
CA TYR A 6 -3.43 11.71 33.41
C TYR A 6 -4.31 10.47 33.49
N PHE A 7 -3.76 9.32 33.12
CA PHE A 7 -4.44 8.03 33.23
C PHE A 7 -3.56 6.98 33.90
N ASN A 8 -4.10 6.35 34.94
CA ASN A 8 -3.48 5.24 35.65
C ASN A 8 -4.17 3.92 35.30
N GLN A 9 -3.51 3.14 34.43
CA GLN A 9 -4.02 1.87 33.96
C GLN A 9 -4.12 0.83 35.09
N THR A 10 -3.25 0.90 36.12
CA THR A 10 -3.29 -0.04 37.26
C THR A 10 -4.51 0.16 38.17
N ARG A 11 -5.16 1.33 38.09
CA ARG A 11 -6.35 1.66 38.90
C ARG A 11 -7.66 1.55 38.14
N CYS A 12 -7.61 1.60 36.81
CA CYS A 12 -8.81 1.57 35.99
C CYS A 12 -9.46 0.18 36.07
N THR A 13 -10.73 0.15 36.49
CA THR A 13 -11.53 -1.08 36.60
C THR A 13 -12.44 -1.31 35.39
N GLY A 14 -12.44 -0.39 34.42
CA GLY A 14 -13.36 -0.47 33.27
C GLY A 14 -14.84 -0.24 33.60
N CYS A 15 -15.14 0.39 34.74
CA CYS A 15 -16.50 0.57 35.25
C CYS A 15 -17.45 1.45 34.41
N ASN A 16 -16.94 2.14 33.38
CA ASN A 16 -17.68 3.09 32.54
C ASN A 16 -18.27 4.34 33.23
N ALA A 17 -17.99 4.61 34.52
CA ALA A 17 -18.49 5.80 35.20
C ALA A 17 -18.12 7.11 34.47
N CYS A 18 -16.85 7.25 34.06
CA CYS A 18 -16.37 8.41 33.31
C CYS A 18 -17.01 8.55 31.93
N ARG A 19 -17.36 7.43 31.28
CA ARG A 19 -18.07 7.41 30.00
C ARG A 19 -19.52 7.85 30.17
N VAL A 20 -20.22 7.29 31.16
CA VAL A 20 -21.63 7.60 31.43
C VAL A 20 -21.79 9.07 31.82
N ALA A 21 -20.95 9.57 32.74
CA ALA A 21 -21.01 10.97 33.16
C ALA A 21 -20.65 11.95 32.02
N CYS A 22 -19.72 11.57 31.14
CA CYS A 22 -19.41 12.36 29.94
C CYS A 22 -20.58 12.40 28.96
N LYS A 23 -21.32 11.30 28.79
CA LYS A 23 -22.51 11.28 27.96
C LYS A 23 -23.63 12.14 28.52
N ASP A 24 -23.90 11.99 29.81
CA ASP A 24 -24.95 12.73 30.53
C ASP A 24 -24.68 14.24 30.49
N TRP A 25 -23.46 14.68 30.81
CA TRP A 25 -23.11 16.10 30.84
C TRP A 25 -23.15 16.79 29.48
N HIS A 26 -22.80 16.06 28.41
CA HIS A 26 -22.71 16.62 27.05
C HIS A 26 -23.90 16.20 26.18
N ASP A 27 -24.99 15.71 26.77
CA ASP A 27 -26.19 15.25 26.08
C ASP A 27 -25.90 14.33 24.88
N GLN A 28 -24.88 13.47 25.01
CA GLN A 28 -24.49 12.58 23.91
C GLN A 28 -25.54 11.48 23.73
N PRO A 29 -25.94 11.19 22.48
CA PRO A 29 -27.00 10.22 22.24
C PRO A 29 -26.65 8.81 22.73
N SER A 30 -27.71 8.05 23.04
CA SER A 30 -27.64 6.61 23.22
C SER A 30 -27.14 5.96 21.93
N GLY A 31 -26.00 5.25 21.98
CA GLY A 31 -25.33 4.73 20.78
C GLY A 31 -23.82 4.51 20.96
N PRO A 32 -23.12 4.07 19.90
CA PRO A 32 -21.70 3.73 19.94
C PRO A 32 -20.79 4.96 20.11
N ALA A 33 -21.23 6.13 19.65
CA ALA A 33 -20.51 7.39 19.86
C ALA A 33 -20.36 7.68 21.36
N SER A 34 -19.14 8.00 21.78
CA SER A 34 -18.73 8.31 23.15
C SER A 34 -17.43 9.11 23.10
N TRP A 35 -17.46 10.37 23.55
CA TRP A 35 -16.25 11.20 23.63
C TRP A 35 -15.19 10.60 24.54
N MET A 36 -15.65 9.91 25.58
CA MET A 36 -14.84 9.14 26.52
C MET A 36 -15.05 7.65 26.26
N ARG A 37 -14.06 6.97 25.69
CA ARG A 37 -14.09 5.52 25.45
C ARG A 37 -13.22 4.76 26.43
N ILE A 38 -13.59 3.52 26.69
CA ILE A 38 -12.82 2.58 27.48
C ILE A 38 -12.64 1.32 26.64
N ASN A 39 -11.43 1.13 26.12
CA ASN A 39 -11.06 -0.04 25.34
C ASN A 39 -10.61 -1.16 26.27
N TYR A 40 -11.08 -2.37 26.01
CA TYR A 40 -10.72 -3.57 26.74
C TYR A 40 -9.64 -4.34 25.98
N LYS A 41 -8.61 -4.81 26.68
CA LYS A 41 -7.57 -5.65 26.11
C LYS A 41 -7.22 -6.78 27.07
N GLU A 42 -7.25 -8.00 26.56
CA GLU A 42 -6.72 -9.19 27.23
C GLU A 42 -5.31 -9.48 26.71
N GLU A 43 -4.40 -9.78 27.62
CA GLU A 43 -3.03 -10.15 27.29
C GLU A 43 -2.61 -11.39 28.08
N GLY A 44 -1.85 -12.29 27.44
CA GLY A 44 -1.30 -13.49 28.06
C GLY A 44 -2.13 -14.76 27.81
N PRO A 45 -1.50 -15.93 27.90
CA PRO A 45 -2.16 -17.21 27.65
C PRO A 45 -3.02 -17.64 28.85
N PHE A 46 -4.13 -18.30 28.60
CA PHE A 46 -4.91 -18.98 29.65
C PHE A 46 -4.02 -19.98 30.43
N PRO A 47 -4.09 -20.04 31.78
CA PRO A 47 -4.97 -19.29 32.69
C PRO A 47 -4.41 -17.93 33.16
N ASN A 48 -3.22 -17.53 32.71
CA ASN A 48 -2.55 -16.28 33.10
C ASN A 48 -2.97 -15.08 32.24
N ILE A 49 -4.29 -14.88 32.10
CA ILE A 49 -4.84 -13.75 31.34
C ILE A 49 -4.84 -12.49 32.20
N CYS A 50 -4.27 -11.43 31.67
CA CYS A 50 -4.28 -10.09 32.24
C CYS A 50 -5.27 -9.22 31.47
N ALA A 51 -6.35 -8.81 32.13
CA ALA A 51 -7.26 -7.79 31.60
C ALA A 51 -6.71 -6.38 31.91
N SER A 52 -6.72 -5.51 30.89
CA SER A 52 -6.40 -4.10 31.04
C SER A 52 -7.43 -3.23 30.30
N TYR A 53 -7.57 -2.00 30.77
CA TYR A 53 -8.49 -1.02 30.21
C TYR A 53 -7.70 0.21 29.78
N LEU A 54 -7.93 0.69 28.57
CA LEU A 54 -7.30 1.89 28.04
C LEU A 54 -8.38 2.93 27.74
N ILE A 55 -8.25 4.11 28.33
CA ILE A 55 -9.13 5.21 27.95
C ILE A 55 -8.78 5.72 26.56
N SER A 56 -9.75 6.25 25.83
CA SER A 56 -9.49 6.92 24.56
C SER A 56 -10.49 8.04 24.34
N ASN A 57 -9.97 9.27 24.43
CA ASN A 57 -10.68 10.53 24.20
C ASN A 57 -9.82 11.43 23.28
N CYS A 58 -10.24 12.69 23.07
CA CYS A 58 -9.35 13.68 22.46
C CYS A 58 -8.25 14.04 23.47
N TYR A 59 -6.99 13.88 23.08
CA TYR A 59 -5.84 14.25 23.91
C TYR A 59 -5.35 15.67 23.66
N HIS A 60 -6.13 16.53 23.00
CA HIS A 60 -5.81 17.95 22.76
C HIS A 60 -4.35 18.18 22.37
N CYS A 61 -3.92 17.45 21.33
CA CYS A 61 -2.55 17.38 20.84
C CYS A 61 -1.89 18.76 20.73
N GLU A 62 -0.58 18.81 20.99
CA GLU A 62 0.21 20.02 20.76
C GLU A 62 0.11 20.45 19.29
N GLU A 63 0.22 19.47 18.38
CA GLU A 63 0.06 19.61 16.93
C GLU A 63 -1.22 18.88 16.47
N PRO A 64 -2.39 19.55 16.47
CA PRO A 64 -3.66 18.91 16.12
C PRO A 64 -3.83 18.83 14.60
N VAL A 65 -3.32 17.76 13.99
CA VAL A 65 -3.44 17.53 12.52
C VAL A 65 -4.87 17.58 11.99
N CYS A 66 -5.85 17.23 12.83
CA CYS A 66 -7.26 17.32 12.48
C CYS A 66 -7.71 18.76 12.18
N SER A 67 -7.06 19.77 12.78
CA SER A 67 -7.30 21.18 12.48
C SER A 67 -6.77 21.59 11.10
N PHE A 68 -5.57 21.13 10.73
CA PHE A 68 -4.93 21.50 9.47
C PHE A 68 -5.70 21.01 8.24
N VAL A 69 -6.33 19.83 8.34
CA VAL A 69 -7.08 19.21 7.24
C VAL A 69 -8.58 19.51 7.26
N CYS A 70 -9.06 20.38 8.17
CA CYS A 70 -10.47 20.74 8.22
C CYS A 70 -10.78 21.81 7.14
N PRO A 71 -11.49 21.48 6.05
CA PRO A 71 -11.75 22.45 4.99
C PRO A 71 -12.66 23.61 5.42
N ASN A 72 -13.51 23.37 6.43
CA ASN A 72 -14.41 24.38 6.97
C ASN A 72 -13.79 25.20 8.11
N GLU A 73 -12.52 24.94 8.47
CA GLU A 73 -11.83 25.58 9.60
C GLU A 73 -12.61 25.49 10.92
N ALA A 74 -13.34 24.39 11.10
CA ALA A 74 -14.22 24.16 12.25
C ALA A 74 -13.47 23.63 13.47
N ILE A 75 -12.19 23.30 13.36
CA ILE A 75 -11.39 22.75 14.45
C ILE A 75 -10.25 23.73 14.73
N THR A 76 -10.18 24.24 15.95
CA THR A 76 -9.17 25.21 16.35
C THR A 76 -8.53 24.81 17.68
N LYS A 77 -7.31 25.28 17.91
CA LYS A 77 -6.61 25.13 19.19
C LYS A 77 -6.66 26.47 19.92
N ARG A 78 -7.20 26.48 21.13
CA ARG A 78 -7.23 27.67 21.99
C ARG A 78 -5.81 28.02 22.46
N GLU A 79 -5.44 29.30 22.37
CA GLU A 79 -4.08 29.77 22.66
C GLU A 79 -3.75 29.76 24.17
N ASN A 80 -4.74 30.04 25.01
CA ASN A 80 -4.58 30.18 26.46
C ASN A 80 -4.30 28.82 27.13
N ASP A 81 -5.09 27.80 26.80
CA ASP A 81 -5.15 26.51 27.50
C ASP A 81 -4.78 25.30 26.60
N GLY A 82 -4.63 25.49 25.30
CA GLY A 82 -4.26 24.43 24.36
C GLY A 82 -5.39 23.44 24.07
N ILE A 83 -6.61 23.74 24.49
CA ILE A 83 -7.77 22.87 24.23
C ILE A 83 -8.12 22.94 22.74
N VAL A 84 -8.10 21.79 22.08
CA VAL A 84 -8.60 21.64 20.71
C VAL A 84 -10.13 21.55 20.73
N VAL A 85 -10.81 22.59 20.24
CA VAL A 85 -12.27 22.70 20.21
C VAL A 85 -12.83 22.49 18.81
N VAL A 86 -14.14 22.27 18.73
CA VAL A 86 -14.89 22.20 17.47
C VAL A 86 -15.93 23.31 17.51
N ASP A 87 -15.93 24.13 16.47
CA ASP A 87 -16.97 25.12 16.20
C ASP A 87 -18.14 24.41 15.48
N GLU A 88 -19.24 24.24 16.20
CA GLU A 88 -20.43 23.55 15.69
C GLU A 88 -21.20 24.35 14.64
N GLU A 89 -20.94 25.66 14.50
CA GLU A 89 -21.50 26.54 13.48
C GLU A 89 -20.66 26.55 12.19
N LYS A 90 -19.45 26.03 12.24
CA LYS A 90 -18.62 25.77 11.04
C LYS A 90 -18.63 24.30 10.65
N CYS A 91 -18.73 23.39 11.61
CA CYS A 91 -18.95 21.96 11.39
C CYS A 91 -20.43 21.70 11.08
N ARG A 92 -20.93 22.33 10.01
CA ARG A 92 -22.35 22.29 9.66
C ARG A 92 -22.71 21.19 8.68
N GLU A 93 -23.99 20.90 8.70
CA GLU A 93 -24.67 19.90 7.89
C GLU A 93 -24.94 20.37 6.46
N ASP A 94 -25.12 21.68 6.25
CA ASP A 94 -25.39 22.31 4.95
C ASP A 94 -24.13 22.54 4.09
N VAL A 95 -22.95 22.53 4.72
CA VAL A 95 -21.65 22.69 4.05
C VAL A 95 -20.80 21.45 4.29
N PRO A 96 -20.90 20.42 3.42
CA PRO A 96 -20.19 19.18 3.61
C PRO A 96 -18.68 19.42 3.59
N CYS A 97 -17.96 18.77 4.50
CA CYS A 97 -16.50 18.89 4.61
C CYS A 97 -15.74 18.11 3.51
N GLY A 98 -16.37 17.90 2.36
CA GLY A 98 -15.88 17.17 1.18
C GLY A 98 -16.96 17.15 0.09
N ILE A 99 -16.58 16.78 -1.14
CA ILE A 99 -17.52 16.66 -2.26
C ILE A 99 -18.08 15.24 -2.28
N ILE A 100 -19.27 15.04 -1.70
CA ILE A 100 -19.98 13.77 -1.57
C ILE A 100 -21.39 13.87 -2.17
N SER A 101 -21.92 12.79 -2.76
CA SER A 101 -23.27 12.77 -3.35
C SER A 101 -24.36 13.07 -2.30
N LYS A 102 -25.22 14.04 -2.60
CA LYS A 102 -26.34 14.46 -1.74
C LYS A 102 -27.45 13.40 -1.68
N GLU A 103 -27.67 12.64 -2.75
CA GLU A 103 -28.70 11.59 -2.81
C GLU A 103 -28.37 10.40 -1.91
N LYS A 104 -27.07 10.06 -1.76
CA LYS A 104 -26.62 9.01 -0.85
C LYS A 104 -26.63 9.41 0.62
N MET A 105 -26.77 10.70 0.94
CA MET A 105 -26.97 11.23 2.30
C MET A 105 -28.40 11.05 2.83
N GLY A 106 -29.22 10.21 2.19
CA GLY A 106 -30.59 9.89 2.63
C GLY A 106 -30.67 9.34 4.07
N ALA A 107 -31.89 9.00 4.49
CA ALA A 107 -32.26 8.80 5.90
C ALA A 107 -31.43 7.79 6.73
N ASN A 108 -30.59 6.96 6.09
CA ASN A 108 -29.79 5.91 6.72
C ASN A 108 -28.27 6.08 6.48
N TYR A 109 -27.80 7.26 6.04
CA TYR A 109 -26.38 7.49 5.77
C TYR A 109 -25.58 7.70 7.07
N SER A 110 -24.72 6.73 7.40
CA SER A 110 -23.69 6.90 8.41
C SER A 110 -22.60 7.81 7.86
N TYR A 111 -22.63 9.07 8.29
CA TYR A 111 -21.73 10.14 7.84
C TYR A 111 -20.24 9.81 8.07
N GLY A 112 -19.92 8.85 8.94
CA GLY A 112 -18.54 8.44 9.23
C GLY A 112 -17.93 7.43 8.25
N ASP A 113 -18.68 6.83 7.34
CA ASP A 113 -18.26 5.64 6.58
C ASP A 113 -18.05 5.89 5.07
N SER A 114 -18.09 7.16 4.64
CA SER A 114 -17.80 7.56 3.28
C SER A 114 -16.34 7.33 2.92
N GLN A 115 -16.12 6.52 1.88
CA GLN A 115 -14.80 6.31 1.31
C GLN A 115 -14.75 6.95 -0.08
N ALA A 116 -13.67 7.65 -0.41
CA ALA A 116 -13.48 8.17 -1.77
C ALA A 116 -13.33 7.02 -2.78
N PRO A 117 -13.69 7.22 -4.07
CA PRO A 117 -13.48 6.24 -5.13
C PRO A 117 -12.02 5.75 -5.19
N CYS A 118 -11.06 6.68 -5.12
CA CYS A 118 -9.63 6.38 -5.15
C CYS A 118 -9.18 5.48 -3.98
N GLN A 119 -9.76 5.66 -2.79
CA GLN A 119 -9.48 4.84 -1.61
C GLN A 119 -10.03 3.42 -1.78
N THR A 120 -11.24 3.28 -2.32
CA THR A 120 -11.86 1.96 -2.54
C THR A 120 -11.21 1.19 -3.68
N ALA A 121 -10.75 1.87 -4.73
CA ALA A 121 -10.02 1.23 -5.82
C ALA A 121 -8.58 0.85 -5.44
N CYS A 122 -8.00 1.44 -4.39
CA CYS A 122 -6.68 1.06 -3.91
C CYS A 122 -6.78 -0.31 -3.20
N PRO A 123 -6.07 -1.36 -3.65
CA PRO A 123 -6.13 -2.70 -3.04
C PRO A 123 -5.80 -2.75 -1.54
N VAL A 124 -4.92 -1.85 -1.07
CA VAL A 124 -4.58 -1.74 0.37
C VAL A 124 -5.43 -0.68 1.10
N ASN A 125 -6.40 -0.08 0.40
CA ASN A 125 -7.35 0.91 0.93
C ASN A 125 -6.63 2.08 1.64
N LEU A 126 -5.78 2.79 0.90
CA LEU A 126 -5.11 3.99 1.40
C LEU A 126 -6.10 5.15 1.61
N ARG A 127 -5.87 5.94 2.66
CA ARG A 127 -6.61 7.18 2.95
C ARG A 127 -6.11 8.33 2.07
N ILE A 128 -6.35 8.22 0.77
CA ILE A 128 -5.80 9.11 -0.26
C ILE A 128 -6.18 10.58 -0.03
N PRO A 129 -7.47 10.95 0.11
CA PRO A 129 -7.84 12.34 0.35
C PRO A 129 -7.16 12.95 1.59
N ALA A 130 -6.99 12.17 2.65
CA ALA A 130 -6.40 12.65 3.89
C ALA A 130 -4.90 12.92 3.77
N TYR A 131 -4.13 12.00 3.19
CA TYR A 131 -2.69 12.25 3.02
C TYR A 131 -2.41 13.30 1.95
N THR A 132 -3.27 13.42 0.92
CA THR A 132 -3.19 14.51 -0.06
C THR A 132 -3.48 15.85 0.60
N ALA A 133 -4.50 15.95 1.46
CA ALA A 133 -4.76 17.18 2.22
C ALA A 133 -3.60 17.55 3.16
N LEU A 134 -2.91 16.57 3.76
CA LEU A 134 -1.70 16.84 4.55
C LEU A 134 -0.58 17.42 3.68
N ILE A 135 -0.39 16.93 2.45
CA ILE A 135 0.58 17.51 1.50
C ILE A 135 0.22 18.95 1.14
N ALA A 136 -1.05 19.21 0.81
CA ALA A 136 -1.53 20.57 0.53
C ALA A 136 -1.30 21.57 1.69
N LYS A 137 -1.13 21.06 2.93
CA LYS A 137 -0.86 21.86 4.13
C LYS A 137 0.61 21.84 4.58
N GLY A 138 1.52 21.31 3.77
CA GLY A 138 2.94 21.21 4.11
C GLY A 138 3.27 20.18 5.20
N LYS A 139 2.32 19.32 5.57
CA LYS A 139 2.45 18.30 6.62
C LYS A 139 2.94 16.98 6.03
N PHE A 140 4.11 17.02 5.39
CA PHE A 140 4.64 15.91 4.59
C PHE A 140 4.98 14.68 5.43
N LYS A 141 5.52 14.88 6.64
CA LYS A 141 5.87 13.76 7.52
C LYS A 141 4.63 13.00 7.96
N GLU A 142 3.58 13.71 8.34
CA GLU A 142 2.30 13.16 8.75
C GLU A 142 1.59 12.46 7.58
N SER A 143 1.75 12.99 6.36
CA SER A 143 1.28 12.35 5.13
C SER A 143 1.96 10.99 4.91
N LEU A 144 3.30 10.94 4.98
CA LEU A 144 4.05 9.69 4.84
C LEU A 144 3.70 8.68 5.95
N ASP A 145 3.55 9.14 7.20
CA ASP A 145 3.15 8.28 8.31
C ASP A 145 1.76 7.68 8.10
N LEU A 146 0.81 8.48 7.59
CA LEU A 146 -0.53 8.01 7.29
C LEU A 146 -0.52 6.95 6.18
N ILE A 147 0.34 7.12 5.17
CA ILE A 147 0.60 6.10 4.14
C ILE A 147 1.17 4.83 4.78
N ARG A 148 2.19 4.95 5.64
CA ARG A 148 2.85 3.83 6.36
C ARG A 148 1.92 3.03 7.26
N GLN A 149 0.76 3.56 7.67
CA GLN A 149 -0.21 2.77 8.44
C GLN A 149 -0.67 1.50 7.72
N ARG A 150 -0.70 1.56 6.38
CA ARG A 150 -1.14 0.45 5.50
C ARG A 150 -0.14 0.09 4.40
N MET A 151 0.80 0.96 4.06
CA MET A 151 1.75 0.72 2.98
C MET A 151 3.17 0.44 3.51
N PRO A 152 3.68 -0.78 3.35
CA PRO A 152 5.05 -1.11 3.72
C PRO A 152 6.10 -0.61 2.71
N LEU A 153 5.69 -0.28 1.48
CA LEU A 153 6.61 0.06 0.38
C LEU A 153 6.20 1.39 -0.33
N PRO A 154 6.08 2.53 0.39
CA PRO A 154 5.65 3.80 -0.19
C PRO A 154 6.60 4.29 -1.28
N SER A 155 7.92 4.10 -1.12
CA SER A 155 8.93 4.57 -2.07
C SER A 155 8.85 3.83 -3.41
N VAL A 156 8.50 2.53 -3.35
CA VAL A 156 8.22 1.68 -4.53
C VAL A 156 6.90 2.10 -5.19
N CYS A 157 5.82 2.19 -4.42
CA CYS A 157 4.50 2.52 -4.96
C CYS A 157 4.36 3.98 -5.42
N GLY A 158 5.37 4.83 -5.20
CA GLY A 158 5.50 6.16 -5.80
C GLY A 158 6.20 6.16 -7.16
N ARG A 159 6.66 5.01 -7.67
CA ARG A 159 7.42 4.92 -8.93
C ARG A 159 6.85 3.95 -9.95
N VAL A 160 6.30 2.83 -9.47
CA VAL A 160 5.95 1.68 -10.32
C VAL A 160 4.55 1.13 -10.02
N CYS A 161 3.73 1.90 -9.31
CA CYS A 161 2.34 1.54 -9.07
C CYS A 161 1.50 1.81 -10.32
N LEU A 162 0.64 0.87 -10.74
CA LEU A 162 -0.33 1.09 -11.83
C LEU A 162 -1.53 1.98 -11.43
N HIS A 163 -1.37 2.75 -10.35
CA HIS A 163 -2.30 3.77 -9.86
C HIS A 163 -3.81 3.56 -10.15
N PRO A 164 -4.43 2.42 -9.78
CA PRO A 164 -5.87 2.20 -10.02
C PRO A 164 -6.77 3.26 -9.36
N CYS A 165 -6.22 3.93 -8.34
CA CYS A 165 -6.83 5.07 -7.68
C CYS A 165 -6.98 6.32 -8.58
N GLU A 166 -6.09 6.52 -9.54
CA GLU A 166 -6.16 7.63 -10.52
C GLU A 166 -7.20 7.33 -11.60
N GLU A 167 -7.36 6.06 -11.97
CA GLU A 167 -8.35 5.61 -12.95
C GLU A 167 -9.80 5.85 -12.51
N VAL A 168 -10.06 5.91 -11.22
CA VAL A 168 -11.40 6.17 -10.68
C VAL A 168 -11.52 7.56 -10.06
N CYS A 169 -10.54 8.43 -10.28
CA CYS A 169 -10.52 9.76 -9.68
C CYS A 169 -11.64 10.63 -10.27
N ALA A 170 -12.57 11.09 -9.42
CA ALA A 170 -13.69 11.94 -9.82
C ALA A 170 -13.25 13.28 -10.46
N ARG A 171 -12.03 13.76 -10.16
CA ARG A 171 -11.47 14.99 -10.76
C ARG A 171 -11.37 14.93 -12.29
N LYS A 172 -11.35 13.73 -12.91
CA LYS A 172 -11.36 13.56 -14.37
C LYS A 172 -12.59 14.18 -15.05
N GLU A 173 -13.69 14.40 -14.33
CA GLU A 173 -14.88 15.09 -14.85
C GLU A 173 -14.70 16.61 -14.95
N VAL A 174 -13.71 17.17 -14.25
CA VAL A 174 -13.38 18.60 -14.26
C VAL A 174 -12.23 18.88 -15.22
N ASP A 175 -11.11 18.18 -15.01
CA ASP A 175 -9.89 18.28 -15.81
C ASP A 175 -9.16 16.93 -15.91
N GLN A 176 -8.25 16.62 -15.00
CA GLN A 176 -7.42 15.40 -15.00
C GLN A 176 -7.32 14.82 -13.59
N ALA A 177 -7.08 13.51 -13.49
CA ALA A 177 -6.87 12.85 -12.21
C ALA A 177 -5.77 13.54 -11.38
N ILE A 178 -5.89 13.45 -10.06
CA ILE A 178 -4.81 13.82 -9.15
C ILE A 178 -3.63 12.86 -9.38
N ALA A 179 -2.41 13.38 -9.44
CA ALA A 179 -1.17 12.61 -9.52
C ALA A 179 -0.82 11.95 -8.18
N ILE A 180 -1.70 11.06 -7.73
CA ILE A 180 -1.62 10.35 -6.46
C ILE A 180 -0.29 9.58 -6.33
N GLU A 181 0.15 8.94 -7.41
CA GLU A 181 1.45 8.25 -7.44
C GLU A 181 2.62 9.23 -7.21
N ALA A 182 2.65 10.34 -7.94
CA ALA A 182 3.69 11.36 -7.84
C ALA A 182 3.69 12.07 -6.48
N LEU A 183 2.53 12.32 -5.88
CA LEU A 183 2.40 12.86 -4.52
C LEU A 183 2.96 11.88 -3.47
N LYS A 184 2.70 10.58 -3.63
CA LYS A 184 3.26 9.53 -2.76
C LYS A 184 4.78 9.44 -2.92
N ARG A 185 5.28 9.61 -4.14
CA ARG A 185 6.72 9.72 -4.40
C ARG A 185 7.33 10.91 -3.70
N PHE A 186 6.73 12.09 -3.86
CA PHE A 186 7.24 13.32 -3.27
C PHE A 186 7.47 13.17 -1.77
N VAL A 187 6.47 12.65 -1.02
CA VAL A 187 6.63 12.48 0.43
C VAL A 187 7.60 11.38 0.81
N SER A 188 7.76 10.33 0.01
CA SER A 188 8.76 9.28 0.30
C SER A 188 10.19 9.71 -0.04
N ASP A 189 10.38 10.60 -1.01
CA ASP A 189 11.69 11.10 -1.41
C ASP A 189 12.20 12.24 -0.51
N ASN A 190 11.30 13.16 -0.10
CA ASN A 190 11.70 14.42 0.54
C ASN A 190 11.57 14.44 2.07
N VAL A 191 10.90 13.45 2.66
CA VAL A 191 10.74 13.37 4.10
C VAL A 191 11.84 12.48 4.69
N SER A 192 12.64 13.05 5.60
CA SER A 192 13.56 12.25 6.40
C SER A 192 12.78 11.29 7.31
N GLU A 193 12.96 9.99 7.12
CA GLU A 193 12.31 8.96 7.92
C GLU A 193 13.26 8.45 9.01
N GLU A 194 12.90 8.67 10.27
CA GLU A 194 13.55 7.99 11.39
C GLU A 194 13.11 6.52 11.41
N LEU A 195 14.08 5.61 11.60
CA LEU A 195 13.78 4.20 11.71
C LEU A 195 12.96 3.94 12.99
N PRO A 196 11.90 3.11 12.92
CA PRO A 196 11.09 2.80 14.08
C PRO A 196 11.88 1.97 15.10
N ASN A 197 11.50 2.06 16.36
CA ASN A 197 11.98 1.13 17.37
C ASN A 197 11.48 -0.29 17.08
N PRO A 198 12.27 -1.34 17.37
CA PRO A 198 11.83 -2.72 17.24
C PRO A 198 10.56 -3.00 18.04
N ILE A 199 9.60 -3.68 17.40
CA ILE A 199 8.34 -4.05 18.06
C ILE A 199 8.62 -5.23 18.99
N LYS A 200 8.17 -5.12 20.24
CA LYS A 200 8.25 -6.21 21.21
C LYS A 200 7.35 -7.35 20.76
N GLN A 201 7.90 -8.57 20.74
CA GLN A 201 7.12 -9.78 20.50
C GLN A 201 6.19 -10.03 21.69
N THR A 202 4.89 -10.04 21.42
CA THR A 202 3.83 -10.28 22.42
C THR A 202 3.08 -11.59 22.17
N GLN A 203 3.24 -12.18 20.99
CA GLN A 203 2.69 -13.49 20.64
C GLN A 203 3.71 -14.59 20.91
N SER A 204 3.24 -15.77 21.32
CA SER A 204 4.09 -16.95 21.53
C SER A 204 4.56 -17.57 20.22
N ASP A 205 3.71 -17.55 19.20
CA ASP A 205 3.98 -18.19 17.91
C ASP A 205 4.94 -17.36 17.05
N LYS A 206 5.64 -18.06 16.16
CA LYS A 206 6.50 -17.48 15.14
C LYS A 206 5.94 -17.76 13.76
N THR A 207 6.26 -16.89 12.81
CA THR A 207 5.84 -17.03 11.41
C THR A 207 7.05 -17.06 10.48
N ALA A 208 7.04 -18.00 9.54
CA ALA A 208 8.03 -18.08 8.46
C ALA A 208 7.42 -17.58 7.15
N ILE A 209 8.18 -16.82 6.37
CA ILE A 209 7.77 -16.32 5.05
C ILE A 209 8.84 -16.72 4.03
N ILE A 210 8.43 -17.35 2.94
CA ILE A 210 9.32 -17.81 1.87
C ILE A 210 9.19 -16.83 0.70
N GLY A 211 10.23 -16.04 0.45
CA GLY A 211 10.28 -14.98 -0.55
C GLY A 211 10.15 -13.59 0.08
N ALA A 212 11.09 -12.71 -0.25
CA ALA A 212 11.15 -11.32 0.21
C ALA A 212 10.74 -10.32 -0.89
N GLY A 213 9.76 -10.70 -1.72
CA GLY A 213 9.07 -9.80 -2.65
C GLY A 213 7.98 -8.95 -1.98
N PRO A 214 7.20 -8.17 -2.75
CA PRO A 214 6.19 -7.27 -2.20
C PRO A 214 5.19 -7.94 -1.24
N ALA A 215 4.67 -9.12 -1.61
CA ALA A 215 3.72 -9.86 -0.79
C ALA A 215 4.33 -10.35 0.53
N GLY A 216 5.56 -10.91 0.48
CA GLY A 216 6.26 -11.39 1.66
C GLY A 216 6.64 -10.25 2.62
N LEU A 217 7.14 -9.14 2.08
CA LEU A 217 7.46 -7.93 2.87
C LEU A 217 6.20 -7.32 3.51
N ALA A 218 5.08 -7.29 2.78
CA ALA A 218 3.81 -6.78 3.32
C ALA A 218 3.25 -7.68 4.43
N ALA A 219 3.27 -9.00 4.24
CA ALA A 219 2.85 -9.93 5.27
C ALA A 219 3.73 -9.80 6.53
N ALA A 220 5.06 -9.70 6.35
CA ALA A 220 6.00 -9.51 7.45
C ALA A 220 5.72 -8.21 8.22
N TYR A 221 5.46 -7.12 7.49
CA TYR A 221 5.15 -5.82 8.05
C TYR A 221 3.91 -5.84 8.95
N ASP A 222 2.86 -6.55 8.54
CA ASP A 222 1.64 -6.63 9.35
C ASP A 222 1.79 -7.61 10.51
N LEU A 223 2.41 -8.78 10.31
CA LEU A 223 2.60 -9.79 11.35
C LEU A 223 3.50 -9.28 12.49
N ILE A 224 4.59 -8.55 12.20
CA ILE A 224 5.45 -7.98 13.24
C ILE A 224 4.69 -6.94 14.07
N ARG A 225 3.81 -6.14 13.44
CA ARG A 225 2.94 -5.15 14.11
C ARG A 225 1.82 -5.79 14.93
N MET A 226 1.46 -7.04 14.64
CA MET A 226 0.58 -7.87 15.45
C MET A 226 1.30 -8.59 16.61
N GLY A 227 2.63 -8.43 16.70
CA GLY A 227 3.46 -8.89 17.81
C GLY A 227 4.06 -10.29 17.64
N TYR A 228 4.05 -10.85 16.42
CA TYR A 228 4.67 -12.14 16.11
C TYR A 228 6.18 -12.03 15.88
N GLY A 229 6.92 -13.10 16.16
CA GLY A 229 8.29 -13.24 15.66
C GLY A 229 8.28 -13.63 14.18
N VAL A 230 8.88 -12.82 13.32
CA VAL A 230 8.81 -13.00 11.85
C VAL A 230 10.20 -13.22 11.26
N THR A 231 10.36 -14.31 10.49
CA THR A 231 11.57 -14.60 9.71
C THR A 231 11.20 -14.80 8.23
N ILE A 232 11.86 -14.05 7.35
CA ILE A 232 11.77 -14.21 5.89
C ILE A 232 12.98 -15.00 5.38
N PHE A 233 12.74 -16.01 4.54
CA PHE A 233 13.73 -16.80 3.82
C PHE A 233 13.72 -16.41 2.35
N GLU A 234 14.80 -15.80 1.87
CA GLU A 234 14.95 -15.29 0.51
C GLU A 234 16.02 -16.09 -0.23
N ALA A 235 15.66 -16.61 -1.41
CA ALA A 235 16.54 -17.42 -2.23
C ALA A 235 17.70 -16.62 -2.84
N LEU A 236 17.44 -15.37 -3.22
CA LEU A 236 18.39 -14.46 -3.85
C LEU A 236 19.34 -13.82 -2.81
N PRO A 237 20.49 -13.26 -3.25
CA PRO A 237 21.37 -12.49 -2.39
C PRO A 237 20.79 -11.13 -1.97
N THR A 238 19.72 -10.68 -2.62
CA THR A 238 19.06 -9.37 -2.39
C THR A 238 17.61 -9.53 -1.98
N VAL A 239 17.10 -8.56 -1.23
CA VAL A 239 15.69 -8.44 -0.82
C VAL A 239 14.93 -7.66 -1.89
N GLY A 240 13.62 -7.91 -2.03
CA GLY A 240 12.69 -7.19 -2.90
C GLY A 240 12.12 -8.02 -4.06
N GLY A 241 12.62 -9.23 -4.27
CA GLY A 241 12.14 -10.13 -5.33
C GLY A 241 12.17 -9.43 -6.70
N MET A 242 11.07 -9.48 -7.44
CA MET A 242 10.95 -8.83 -8.76
C MET A 242 11.15 -7.31 -8.73
N LEU A 243 10.97 -6.64 -7.59
CA LEU A 243 11.33 -5.21 -7.49
C LEU A 243 12.81 -5.01 -7.80
N SER A 244 13.66 -5.89 -7.26
CA SER A 244 15.12 -5.78 -7.29
C SER A 244 15.76 -6.45 -8.50
N VAL A 245 15.08 -7.43 -9.10
CA VAL A 245 15.65 -8.16 -10.25
C VAL A 245 14.84 -8.04 -11.54
N GLY A 246 13.58 -7.61 -11.46
CA GLY A 246 12.71 -7.45 -12.63
C GLY A 246 12.66 -6.03 -13.17
N ILE A 247 12.55 -5.03 -12.29
CA ILE A 247 12.38 -3.61 -12.68
C ILE A 247 13.75 -2.94 -12.78
N PRO A 248 14.10 -2.21 -13.85
CA PRO A 248 15.41 -1.59 -14.00
C PRO A 248 15.61 -0.36 -13.08
N ASP A 249 16.88 -0.07 -12.75
CA ASP A 249 17.28 1.04 -11.87
C ASP A 249 16.79 2.42 -12.34
N HIS A 250 16.65 2.65 -13.65
CA HIS A 250 16.16 3.91 -14.19
C HIS A 250 14.66 4.17 -13.91
N ARG A 251 13.93 3.15 -13.45
CA ARG A 251 12.53 3.26 -12.97
C ARG A 251 12.43 3.08 -11.46
N LEU A 252 13.19 2.14 -10.90
CA LEU A 252 13.20 1.85 -9.46
C LEU A 252 14.63 1.68 -8.93
N PRO A 253 15.29 2.78 -8.55
CA PRO A 253 16.64 2.74 -8.00
C PRO A 253 16.70 1.90 -6.72
N ARG A 254 17.80 1.16 -6.54
CA ARG A 254 17.94 0.22 -5.41
C ARG A 254 18.05 0.91 -4.07
N GLU A 255 18.78 2.02 -4.03
CA GLU A 255 18.95 2.85 -2.84
C GLU A 255 17.61 3.41 -2.32
N VAL A 256 16.66 3.67 -3.22
CA VAL A 256 15.36 4.23 -2.85
C VAL A 256 14.54 3.22 -2.06
N PHE A 257 14.31 2.02 -2.60
CA PHE A 257 13.47 1.05 -1.89
C PHE A 257 14.22 0.33 -0.76
N GLN A 258 15.55 0.44 -0.70
CA GLN A 258 16.31 -0.01 0.47
C GLN A 258 15.85 0.69 1.75
N LYS A 259 15.43 1.97 1.67
CA LYS A 259 14.82 2.69 2.80
C LYS A 259 13.57 2.00 3.34
N ASP A 260 12.70 1.52 2.45
CA ASP A 260 11.49 0.78 2.84
C ASP A 260 11.84 -0.56 3.50
N ILE A 261 12.87 -1.26 2.99
CA ILE A 261 13.35 -2.52 3.57
C ILE A 261 13.95 -2.29 4.96
N ASP A 262 14.75 -1.23 5.12
CA ASP A 262 15.40 -0.90 6.39
C ASP A 262 14.36 -0.50 7.44
N TYR A 263 13.29 0.19 7.05
CA TYR A 263 12.13 0.43 7.90
C TYR A 263 11.51 -0.88 8.40
N ILE A 264 11.28 -1.86 7.52
CA ILE A 264 10.71 -3.18 7.87
C ILE A 264 11.66 -3.95 8.81
N LYS A 265 12.97 -3.94 8.53
CA LYS A 265 13.98 -4.57 9.39
C LYS A 265 14.04 -3.93 10.78
N ALA A 266 13.96 -2.59 10.84
CA ALA A 266 13.98 -1.84 12.10
C ALA A 266 12.81 -2.20 13.03
N LEU A 267 11.66 -2.62 12.48
CA LEU A 267 10.55 -3.16 13.27
C LEU A 267 10.87 -4.49 13.96
N GLY A 268 11.95 -5.18 13.57
CA GLY A 268 12.39 -6.46 14.15
C GLY A 268 12.17 -7.68 13.25
N VAL A 269 11.87 -7.48 11.96
CA VAL A 269 11.77 -8.59 10.99
C VAL A 269 13.15 -9.13 10.65
N GLU A 270 13.35 -10.44 10.82
CA GLU A 270 14.57 -11.13 10.41
C GLU A 270 14.48 -11.52 8.94
N ILE A 271 15.51 -11.25 8.14
CA ILE A 271 15.56 -11.63 6.72
C ILE A 271 16.86 -12.40 6.43
N LYS A 272 16.72 -13.64 5.96
CA LYS A 272 17.82 -14.55 5.60
C LYS A 272 17.89 -14.67 4.08
N THR A 273 18.83 -13.97 3.46
CA THR A 273 19.13 -14.08 2.02
C THR A 273 19.93 -15.36 1.72
N ASN A 274 20.07 -15.71 0.45
CA ASN A 274 20.74 -16.94 -0.01
C ASN A 274 20.19 -18.22 0.66
N THR A 275 18.93 -18.21 1.06
CA THR A 275 18.28 -19.31 1.79
C THR A 275 17.08 -19.80 0.99
N THR A 276 17.35 -20.72 0.06
CA THR A 276 16.29 -21.37 -0.70
C THR A 276 15.61 -22.43 0.17
N ILE A 277 14.29 -22.37 0.27
CA ILE A 277 13.49 -23.40 0.92
C ILE A 277 13.06 -24.44 -0.12
N ASP A 278 13.37 -25.70 0.14
CA ASP A 278 12.82 -26.82 -0.61
C ASP A 278 11.30 -26.90 -0.37
N LEU A 279 10.51 -26.71 -1.41
CA LEU A 279 9.06 -26.74 -1.31
C LEU A 279 8.49 -28.17 -1.15
N GLU A 280 9.28 -29.22 -1.39
CA GLU A 280 8.84 -30.60 -1.22
C GLU A 280 8.86 -31.08 0.23
N ASN A 281 9.90 -30.69 0.99
CA ASN A 281 10.13 -31.14 2.37
C ASN A 281 10.33 -29.98 3.37
N GLY A 282 10.85 -28.84 2.92
CA GLY A 282 11.21 -27.71 3.78
C GLY A 282 10.02 -27.00 4.43
N LEU A 283 8.83 -27.09 3.84
CA LEU A 283 7.60 -26.56 4.46
C LEU A 283 7.31 -27.25 5.81
N ASP A 284 7.47 -28.57 5.87
CA ASP A 284 7.24 -29.37 7.07
C ASP A 284 8.32 -29.14 8.11
N ASP A 285 9.55 -28.94 7.63
CA ASP A 285 10.69 -28.69 8.51
C ASP A 285 10.60 -27.31 9.17
N LEU A 286 10.02 -26.32 8.50
CA LEU A 286 9.69 -25.04 9.13
C LEU A 286 8.64 -25.23 10.25
N LEU A 287 7.57 -25.97 10.02
CA LEU A 287 6.59 -26.26 11.07
C LEU A 287 7.24 -27.00 12.26
N LYS A 288 8.11 -27.99 12.00
CA LYS A 288 8.86 -28.72 13.05
C LYS A 288 9.86 -27.84 13.81
N GLN A 289 10.37 -26.77 13.18
CA GLN A 289 11.24 -25.77 13.82
C GLN A 289 10.47 -24.83 14.77
N GLY A 290 9.15 -24.96 14.88
CA GLY A 290 8.31 -24.18 15.79
C GLY A 290 7.73 -22.92 15.18
N TYR A 291 7.72 -22.78 13.85
CA TYR A 291 6.90 -21.77 13.19
C TYR A 291 5.43 -22.24 13.17
N GLY A 292 4.53 -21.47 13.76
CA GLY A 292 3.11 -21.80 13.84
C GLY A 292 2.37 -21.61 12.51
N ALA A 293 2.89 -20.74 11.62
CA ALA A 293 2.38 -20.55 10.28
C ALA A 293 3.50 -20.24 9.27
N VAL A 294 3.32 -20.70 8.03
CA VAL A 294 4.26 -20.53 6.92
C VAL A 294 3.55 -19.87 5.74
N LEU A 295 4.16 -18.84 5.14
CA LEU A 295 3.68 -18.19 3.93
C LEU A 295 4.59 -18.49 2.74
N ILE A 296 4.03 -18.98 1.65
CA ILE A 296 4.69 -19.12 0.35
C ILE A 296 4.40 -17.84 -0.47
N ALA A 297 5.43 -17.01 -0.67
CA ALA A 297 5.36 -15.73 -1.39
C ALA A 297 6.51 -15.62 -2.42
N ILE A 298 6.77 -16.71 -3.14
CA ILE A 298 7.93 -16.86 -4.04
C ILE A 298 7.80 -16.12 -5.38
N GLY A 299 6.63 -15.54 -5.68
CA GLY A 299 6.37 -14.83 -6.94
C GLY A 299 6.49 -15.71 -8.19
N THR A 300 6.65 -15.08 -9.35
CA THR A 300 6.68 -15.74 -10.67
C THR A 300 8.04 -15.58 -11.35
N HIS A 301 9.07 -16.23 -10.78
CA HIS A 301 10.46 -16.04 -11.20
C HIS A 301 10.87 -16.71 -12.52
N ARG A 302 10.05 -17.61 -13.07
CA ARG A 302 10.34 -18.33 -14.32
C ARG A 302 9.67 -17.64 -15.51
N GLY A 303 10.45 -17.19 -16.49
CA GLY A 303 9.90 -16.66 -17.75
C GLY A 303 9.55 -17.75 -18.74
N MET A 304 8.79 -17.40 -19.77
CA MET A 304 8.31 -18.32 -20.81
C MET A 304 8.94 -17.99 -22.17
N LYS A 305 9.11 -19.03 -23.01
CA LYS A 305 9.42 -18.90 -24.44
C LYS A 305 8.22 -19.38 -25.26
N LEU A 306 8.11 -18.92 -26.50
CA LEU A 306 7.16 -19.52 -27.45
C LEU A 306 7.61 -20.93 -27.82
N GLU A 307 6.66 -21.79 -28.17
CA GLU A 307 6.93 -23.12 -28.70
C GLU A 307 7.06 -23.06 -30.23
N ILE A 308 8.09 -22.38 -30.72
CA ILE A 308 8.38 -22.21 -32.16
C ILE A 308 9.78 -22.74 -32.51
N PRO A 309 10.02 -23.14 -33.77
CA PRO A 309 11.36 -23.56 -34.20
C PRO A 309 12.42 -22.47 -33.97
N GLY A 310 13.63 -22.87 -33.57
CA GLY A 310 14.78 -21.97 -33.41
C GLY A 310 14.94 -21.30 -32.04
N VAL A 311 14.04 -21.54 -31.08
CA VAL A 311 14.08 -20.92 -29.72
C VAL A 311 15.28 -21.30 -28.85
N GLU A 312 16.03 -22.32 -29.27
CA GLU A 312 17.26 -22.79 -28.61
C GLU A 312 18.53 -22.11 -29.16
N PHE A 313 18.41 -21.26 -30.20
CA PHE A 313 19.56 -20.56 -30.76
C PHE A 313 20.19 -19.60 -29.76
N GLU A 314 21.52 -19.45 -29.86
CA GLU A 314 22.27 -18.44 -29.10
C GLU A 314 21.76 -17.04 -29.49
N GLY A 315 21.33 -16.25 -28.51
CA GLY A 315 20.66 -14.96 -28.72
C GLY A 315 19.16 -14.99 -28.47
N ALA A 316 18.54 -16.16 -28.29
CA ALA A 316 17.14 -16.30 -27.88
C ALA A 316 17.02 -16.31 -26.34
N LEU A 317 16.89 -15.12 -25.76
CA LEU A 317 16.88 -14.87 -24.31
C LEU A 317 15.47 -14.84 -23.73
N VAL A 318 15.38 -15.04 -22.42
CA VAL A 318 14.14 -14.85 -21.65
C VAL A 318 14.23 -13.52 -20.89
N GLY A 319 13.21 -12.68 -21.00
CA GLY A 319 13.20 -11.33 -20.43
C GLY A 319 13.44 -11.31 -18.92
N THR A 320 12.86 -12.26 -18.17
CA THR A 320 13.05 -12.32 -16.71
C THR A 320 14.48 -12.67 -16.30
N SER A 321 15.16 -13.59 -17.01
CA SER A 321 16.57 -13.89 -16.75
C SER A 321 17.48 -12.77 -17.23
N PHE A 322 17.18 -12.18 -18.39
CA PHE A 322 17.89 -11.02 -18.92
C PHE A 322 17.89 -9.87 -17.91
N MET A 323 16.71 -9.43 -17.47
CA MET A 323 16.58 -8.34 -16.50
C MET A 323 17.24 -8.70 -15.17
N ARG A 324 17.09 -9.94 -14.69
CA ARG A 324 17.73 -10.39 -13.45
C ARG A 324 19.24 -10.30 -13.53
N ASP A 325 19.84 -10.78 -14.61
CA ASP A 325 21.28 -10.80 -14.77
C ASP A 325 21.84 -9.37 -14.90
N VAL A 326 21.17 -8.49 -15.65
CA VAL A 326 21.52 -7.06 -15.73
C VAL A 326 21.44 -6.40 -14.35
N ASN A 327 20.32 -6.57 -13.64
CA ASN A 327 20.09 -5.94 -12.33
C ASN A 327 21.00 -6.49 -11.23
N LEU A 328 21.51 -7.71 -11.36
CA LEU A 328 22.53 -8.27 -10.46
C LEU A 328 23.96 -7.89 -10.87
N GLY A 329 24.13 -7.02 -11.87
CA GLY A 329 25.43 -6.53 -12.32
C GLY A 329 26.26 -7.56 -13.07
N LYS A 330 25.64 -8.60 -13.64
CA LYS A 330 26.35 -9.55 -14.50
C LYS A 330 26.62 -8.92 -15.87
N ASP A 331 27.70 -9.35 -16.49
CA ASP A 331 28.02 -8.99 -17.88
C ASP A 331 27.06 -9.74 -18.82
N VAL A 332 26.06 -9.04 -19.34
CA VAL A 332 25.05 -9.58 -20.25
C VAL A 332 25.37 -9.15 -21.67
N LYS A 333 25.67 -10.13 -22.53
CA LYS A 333 25.96 -9.89 -23.94
C LYS A 333 24.67 -9.78 -24.74
N ILE A 334 24.53 -8.68 -25.47
CA ILE A 334 23.46 -8.46 -26.45
C ILE A 334 24.06 -8.10 -27.80
N GLY A 335 23.35 -8.39 -28.89
CA GLY A 335 23.75 -7.98 -30.22
C GLY A 335 23.43 -6.51 -30.54
N ASN A 336 23.70 -6.10 -31.79
CA ASN A 336 23.48 -4.72 -32.22
C ASN A 336 22.02 -4.46 -32.58
N LYS A 337 21.33 -5.47 -33.14
CA LYS A 337 19.88 -5.45 -33.42
C LYS A 337 19.15 -6.35 -32.43
N VAL A 338 18.31 -5.77 -31.59
CA VAL A 338 17.55 -6.49 -30.55
C VAL A 338 16.05 -6.38 -30.82
N ILE A 339 15.35 -7.51 -30.82
CA ILE A 339 13.88 -7.52 -30.83
C ILE A 339 13.33 -8.14 -29.54
N VAL A 340 12.41 -7.44 -28.90
CA VAL A 340 11.72 -7.90 -27.69
C VAL A 340 10.30 -8.32 -28.05
N ILE A 341 9.92 -9.53 -27.62
CA ILE A 341 8.61 -10.12 -27.91
C ILE A 341 7.70 -9.97 -26.69
N GLY A 342 6.63 -9.19 -26.82
CA GLY A 342 5.62 -8.95 -25.78
C GLY A 342 5.14 -7.50 -25.74
N GLY A 343 3.88 -7.28 -25.32
CA GLY A 343 3.25 -5.95 -25.28
C GLY A 343 3.22 -5.28 -23.90
N GLY A 344 3.66 -5.97 -22.83
CA GLY A 344 3.56 -5.50 -21.44
C GLY A 344 4.73 -4.64 -20.96
N ASN A 345 4.62 -4.11 -19.74
CA ASN A 345 5.68 -3.29 -19.12
C ASN A 345 7.05 -3.98 -19.06
N VAL A 346 7.08 -5.31 -18.87
CA VAL A 346 8.34 -6.08 -18.88
C VAL A 346 9.03 -6.01 -20.24
N ALA A 347 8.27 -5.98 -21.34
CA ALA A 347 8.83 -5.83 -22.68
C ALA A 347 9.44 -4.44 -22.88
N MET A 348 8.76 -3.39 -22.40
CA MET A 348 9.30 -2.03 -22.40
C MET A 348 10.59 -1.94 -21.58
N ASP A 349 10.61 -2.52 -20.39
CA ASP A 349 11.81 -2.57 -19.54
C ASP A 349 12.98 -3.29 -20.22
N CYS A 350 12.71 -4.44 -20.86
CA CYS A 350 13.72 -5.19 -21.60
C CYS A 350 14.29 -4.36 -22.77
N ALA A 351 13.42 -3.71 -23.55
CA ALA A 351 13.82 -2.92 -24.72
C ALA A 351 14.64 -1.69 -24.33
N ARG A 352 14.16 -0.93 -23.34
CA ARG A 352 14.84 0.25 -22.79
C ARG A 352 16.17 -0.11 -22.14
N THR A 353 16.26 -1.28 -21.52
CA THR A 353 17.51 -1.81 -20.96
C THR A 353 18.48 -2.25 -22.05
N ALA A 354 18.02 -2.96 -23.08
CA ALA A 354 18.85 -3.33 -24.22
C ALA A 354 19.44 -2.10 -24.93
N ARG A 355 18.64 -1.03 -25.07
CA ARG A 355 19.11 0.25 -25.62
C ARG A 355 20.26 0.84 -24.79
N ARG A 356 20.15 0.83 -23.46
CA ARG A 356 21.17 1.33 -22.52
C ARG A 356 22.44 0.47 -22.47
N LEU A 357 22.32 -0.82 -22.77
CA LEU A 357 23.46 -1.72 -22.90
C LEU A 357 24.22 -1.56 -24.24
N GLY A 358 23.75 -0.66 -25.12
CA GLY A 358 24.47 -0.27 -26.34
C GLY A 358 23.92 -0.87 -27.64
N ALA A 359 22.76 -1.53 -27.62
CA ALA A 359 22.12 -1.97 -28.85
C ALA A 359 21.82 -0.77 -29.76
N ALA A 360 22.27 -0.86 -31.02
CA ALA A 360 22.14 0.21 -32.01
C ALA A 360 20.70 0.36 -32.51
N GLU A 361 20.01 -0.76 -32.67
CA GLU A 361 18.61 -0.84 -33.09
C GLU A 361 17.85 -1.74 -32.12
N VAL A 362 16.75 -1.22 -31.56
CA VAL A 362 15.88 -1.97 -30.66
C VAL A 362 14.45 -1.85 -31.14
N SER A 363 13.77 -2.98 -31.25
CA SER A 363 12.35 -3.03 -31.54
C SER A 363 11.59 -3.89 -30.53
N VAL A 364 10.31 -3.59 -30.36
CA VAL A 364 9.35 -4.41 -29.62
C VAL A 364 8.34 -4.92 -30.64
N SER A 365 7.96 -6.20 -30.54
CA SER A 365 6.86 -6.75 -31.32
C SER A 365 5.88 -7.53 -30.45
N CYS A 366 4.59 -7.35 -30.70
CA CYS A 366 3.53 -7.90 -29.85
C CYS A 366 2.28 -8.30 -30.64
N LEU A 367 1.42 -9.09 -30.01
CA LEU A 367 0.17 -9.60 -30.61
C LEU A 367 -0.91 -8.52 -30.63
N GLU A 368 -0.90 -7.67 -29.62
CA GLU A 368 -1.87 -6.63 -29.38
C GLU A 368 -1.71 -5.49 -30.39
N SER A 369 -2.79 -4.78 -30.67
CA SER A 369 -2.72 -3.50 -31.37
C SER A 369 -2.03 -2.45 -30.49
N CYS A 370 -1.55 -1.36 -31.09
CA CYS A 370 -0.98 -0.24 -30.34
C CYS A 370 -1.90 0.29 -29.23
N ASP A 371 -3.22 0.28 -29.43
CA ASP A 371 -4.21 0.80 -28.47
C ASP A 371 -4.55 -0.22 -27.37
N ASP A 372 -4.30 -1.51 -27.63
CA ASP A 372 -4.60 -2.62 -26.71
C ASP A 372 -3.36 -3.16 -25.97
N MET A 373 -2.20 -2.50 -26.12
CA MET A 373 -0.96 -2.94 -25.46
C MET A 373 -1.13 -2.97 -23.93
N PRO A 374 -0.73 -4.06 -23.25
CA PRO A 374 -0.80 -4.13 -21.78
C PRO A 374 0.15 -3.17 -21.04
N ALA A 375 1.17 -2.63 -21.71
CA ALA A 375 2.06 -1.63 -21.13
C ALA A 375 1.32 -0.30 -20.88
N THR A 376 1.70 0.42 -19.83
CA THR A 376 1.13 1.76 -19.59
C THR A 376 1.54 2.73 -20.70
N ALA A 377 0.62 3.60 -21.11
CA ALA A 377 0.86 4.56 -22.21
C ALA A 377 2.16 5.37 -22.03
N SER A 378 2.49 5.77 -20.80
CA SER A 378 3.72 6.50 -20.48
C SER A 378 5.01 5.69 -20.71
N GLU A 379 4.98 4.37 -20.55
CA GLU A 379 6.13 3.49 -20.82
C GLU A 379 6.33 3.30 -22.32
N VAL A 380 5.22 3.17 -23.07
CA VAL A 380 5.24 3.09 -24.54
C VAL A 380 5.76 4.39 -25.15
N GLU A 381 5.29 5.55 -24.65
CA GLU A 381 5.74 6.87 -25.11
C GLU A 381 7.24 7.08 -24.82
N GLN A 382 7.69 6.81 -23.59
CA GLN A 382 9.11 6.92 -23.25
C GLN A 382 10.00 5.97 -24.06
N ALA A 383 9.52 4.76 -24.39
CA ALA A 383 10.26 3.84 -25.25
C ALA A 383 10.44 4.43 -26.67
N ARG A 384 9.38 5.01 -27.24
CA ARG A 384 9.43 5.70 -28.54
C ARG A 384 10.37 6.91 -28.52
N GLU A 385 10.34 7.72 -27.47
CA GLU A 385 11.27 8.84 -27.27
C GLU A 385 12.74 8.40 -27.24
N GLU A 386 13.01 7.20 -26.71
CA GLU A 386 14.35 6.58 -26.66
C GLU A 386 14.76 5.91 -28.00
N GLY A 387 13.91 6.00 -29.02
CA GLY A 387 14.16 5.49 -30.38
C GLY A 387 13.81 4.02 -30.58
N ILE A 388 13.01 3.42 -29.69
CA ILE A 388 12.58 2.02 -29.81
C ILE A 388 11.41 1.95 -30.80
N GLN A 389 11.54 1.08 -31.80
CA GLN A 389 10.48 0.82 -32.77
C GLN A 389 9.46 -0.16 -32.20
N ILE A 390 8.18 0.05 -32.49
CA ILE A 390 7.11 -0.85 -32.02
C ILE A 390 6.38 -1.42 -33.22
N HIS A 391 6.33 -2.74 -33.30
CA HIS A 391 5.65 -3.53 -34.33
C HIS A 391 4.51 -4.32 -33.67
N ASP A 392 3.33 -3.70 -33.63
CA ASP A 392 2.10 -4.25 -33.08
C ASP A 392 1.43 -5.23 -34.06
N SER A 393 0.42 -5.95 -33.59
CA SER A 393 -0.38 -6.87 -34.41
C SER A 393 0.43 -7.93 -35.19
N HIS A 394 1.44 -8.51 -34.54
CA HIS A 394 2.29 -9.55 -35.11
C HIS A 394 2.22 -10.87 -34.33
N THR A 395 2.03 -11.98 -35.05
CA THR A 395 2.31 -13.34 -34.51
C THR A 395 3.61 -13.89 -35.06
N PHE A 396 4.21 -14.86 -34.36
CA PHE A 396 5.57 -15.36 -34.63
C PHE A 396 5.55 -16.82 -35.03
N THR A 397 6.35 -17.18 -36.04
CA THR A 397 6.32 -18.53 -36.64
C THR A 397 7.59 -19.33 -36.36
N HIS A 398 8.75 -18.69 -36.34
CA HIS A 398 10.06 -19.31 -36.08
C HIS A 398 11.11 -18.23 -35.82
N ILE A 399 12.24 -18.62 -35.22
CA ILE A 399 13.45 -17.82 -35.14
C ILE A 399 14.36 -18.22 -36.31
N GLU A 400 14.82 -17.24 -37.07
CA GLU A 400 15.83 -17.42 -38.11
C GLU A 400 17.22 -17.52 -37.46
N GLY A 401 18.05 -18.41 -37.99
CA GLY A 401 19.39 -18.57 -37.44
C GLY A 401 20.43 -19.09 -38.41
N GLU A 402 21.64 -18.56 -38.24
CA GLU A 402 22.83 -18.97 -38.95
C GLU A 402 23.83 -19.56 -37.95
N ASN A 403 24.32 -20.77 -38.23
CA ASN A 403 25.28 -21.48 -37.35
C ASN A 403 24.82 -21.61 -35.88
N GLY A 404 23.51 -21.73 -35.65
CA GLY A 404 22.92 -21.86 -34.31
C GLY A 404 22.80 -20.53 -33.53
N LYS A 405 23.02 -19.39 -34.20
CA LYS A 405 22.83 -18.05 -33.64
C LYS A 405 21.63 -17.37 -34.30
N VAL A 406 20.93 -16.53 -33.53
CA VAL A 406 19.80 -15.74 -34.03
C VAL A 406 20.26 -14.77 -35.13
N SER A 407 19.53 -14.75 -36.25
CA SER A 407 19.67 -13.75 -37.33
C SER A 407 18.36 -12.99 -37.63
N GLY A 408 17.24 -13.44 -37.06
CA GLY A 408 15.96 -12.72 -37.12
C GLY A 408 14.80 -13.52 -36.54
N ILE A 409 13.60 -12.99 -36.71
CA ILE A 409 12.36 -13.66 -36.33
C ILE A 409 11.33 -13.54 -37.46
N GLY A 410 10.74 -14.68 -37.84
CA GLY A 410 9.68 -14.72 -38.84
C GLY A 410 8.33 -14.39 -38.22
N CYS A 411 7.67 -13.35 -38.73
CA CYS A 411 6.36 -12.90 -38.24
C CYS A 411 5.31 -12.73 -39.35
N LEU A 412 4.04 -12.70 -38.91
CA LEU A 412 2.86 -12.50 -39.75
C LEU A 412 2.03 -11.37 -39.15
N ASP A 413 1.48 -10.50 -40.00
CA ASP A 413 0.47 -9.53 -39.60
C ASP A 413 -0.82 -10.27 -39.21
N ILE A 414 -1.44 -9.86 -38.10
CA ILE A 414 -2.73 -10.38 -37.64
C ILE A 414 -3.73 -9.24 -37.45
N THR A 415 -5.03 -9.52 -37.64
CA THR A 415 -6.11 -8.57 -37.29
C THR A 415 -6.72 -8.87 -35.93
N SER A 416 -6.60 -10.10 -35.45
CA SER A 416 -7.12 -10.53 -34.16
C SER A 416 -6.36 -11.73 -33.60
N CYS A 417 -6.41 -11.86 -32.28
CA CYS A 417 -6.00 -13.05 -31.54
C CYS A 417 -7.13 -13.45 -30.60
N THR A 418 -7.67 -14.65 -30.79
CA THR A 418 -8.67 -15.25 -29.88
C THR A 418 -8.09 -16.51 -29.24
N PHE A 419 -8.68 -17.02 -28.18
CA PHE A 419 -8.27 -18.29 -27.57
C PHE A 419 -9.42 -19.28 -27.70
N ASN A 420 -9.12 -20.51 -28.11
CA ASN A 420 -10.11 -21.59 -28.15
C ASN A 420 -10.46 -22.07 -26.72
N GLU A 421 -11.42 -22.99 -26.61
CA GLU A 421 -11.87 -23.55 -25.31
C GLU A 421 -10.74 -24.26 -24.54
N GLU A 422 -9.68 -24.69 -25.23
CA GLU A 422 -8.49 -25.33 -24.68
C GLU A 422 -7.39 -24.31 -24.29
N GLY A 423 -7.65 -23.01 -24.51
CA GLY A 423 -6.72 -21.92 -24.21
C GLY A 423 -5.59 -21.74 -25.24
N GLN A 424 -5.71 -22.33 -26.42
CA GLN A 424 -4.75 -22.15 -27.52
C GLN A 424 -5.10 -20.90 -28.33
N PRO A 425 -4.11 -20.07 -28.69
CA PRO A 425 -4.35 -18.88 -29.48
C PRO A 425 -4.71 -19.23 -30.94
N GLN A 426 -5.71 -18.56 -31.47
CA GLN A 426 -6.12 -18.56 -32.87
C GLN A 426 -5.93 -17.16 -33.44
N PHE A 427 -5.31 -17.08 -34.60
CA PHE A 427 -4.94 -15.80 -35.23
C PHE A 427 -5.65 -15.63 -36.56
N ASP A 428 -6.25 -14.46 -36.77
CA ASP A 428 -6.71 -14.04 -38.09
C ASP A 428 -5.54 -13.39 -38.83
N VAL A 429 -4.84 -14.18 -39.63
CA VAL A 429 -3.65 -13.76 -40.38
C VAL A 429 -4.03 -12.95 -41.61
N VAL A 430 -3.30 -11.86 -41.86
CA VAL A 430 -3.42 -11.10 -43.10
C VAL A 430 -2.66 -11.81 -44.22
N ASP A 431 -3.38 -12.25 -45.25
CA ASP A 431 -2.81 -12.98 -46.38
C ASP A 431 -1.67 -12.24 -47.08
N GLY A 432 -0.58 -12.97 -47.37
CA GLY A 432 0.56 -12.47 -48.15
C GLY A 432 1.56 -11.57 -47.42
N LYS A 433 1.36 -11.29 -46.13
CA LYS A 433 2.26 -10.45 -45.32
C LYS A 433 3.11 -11.27 -44.36
N LYS A 434 4.13 -11.93 -44.92
CA LYS A 434 5.17 -12.61 -44.16
C LYS A 434 6.39 -11.71 -44.10
N HIS A 435 6.90 -11.46 -42.91
CA HIS A 435 8.08 -10.63 -42.71
C HIS A 435 9.15 -11.41 -41.94
N ILE A 436 10.39 -11.06 -42.19
CA ILE A 436 11.52 -11.44 -41.33
C ILE A 436 12.01 -10.13 -40.73
N LEU A 437 11.92 -10.02 -39.41
CA LEU A 437 12.51 -8.92 -38.67
C LEU A 437 13.93 -9.33 -38.30
N GLU A 438 14.91 -8.68 -38.92
CA GLU A 438 16.34 -8.93 -38.65
C GLU A 438 16.69 -8.59 -37.20
N ALA A 439 17.35 -9.52 -36.51
CA ALA A 439 17.80 -9.32 -35.15
C ALA A 439 18.96 -10.27 -34.83
N ASP A 440 19.91 -9.81 -34.03
CA ASP A 440 20.98 -10.64 -33.48
C ASP A 440 20.58 -11.23 -32.11
N THR A 441 19.53 -10.70 -31.50
CA THR A 441 19.04 -11.09 -30.17
C THR A 441 17.53 -10.96 -30.13
N VAL A 442 16.86 -12.02 -29.68
CA VAL A 442 15.41 -12.07 -29.45
C VAL A 442 15.17 -12.26 -27.96
N ILE A 443 14.40 -11.36 -27.33
CA ILE A 443 14.10 -11.43 -25.89
C ILE A 443 12.61 -11.73 -25.70
N PHE A 444 12.27 -12.87 -25.09
CA PHE A 444 10.89 -13.26 -24.81
C PHE A 444 10.38 -12.65 -23.49
N ALA A 445 9.41 -11.74 -23.57
CA ALA A 445 8.75 -11.08 -22.44
C ALA A 445 7.23 -11.36 -22.43
N ILE A 446 6.86 -12.64 -22.63
CA ILE A 446 5.49 -13.10 -22.90
C ILE A 446 4.79 -13.76 -21.70
N GLY A 447 5.30 -13.56 -20.49
CA GLY A 447 4.68 -14.06 -19.26
C GLY A 447 5.63 -14.78 -18.32
N GLN A 448 5.11 -15.06 -17.13
CA GLN A 448 5.88 -15.56 -16.00
C GLN A 448 5.10 -16.63 -15.22
N ARG A 449 5.84 -17.55 -14.60
CA ARG A 449 5.30 -18.65 -13.79
C ARG A 449 6.07 -18.78 -12.46
N PRO A 450 5.42 -19.31 -11.40
CA PRO A 450 6.13 -19.71 -10.20
C PRO A 450 7.17 -20.76 -10.54
N ASP A 451 8.33 -20.68 -9.90
CA ASP A 451 9.33 -21.72 -10.02
C ASP A 451 9.09 -22.78 -8.93
N ILE A 452 8.49 -23.89 -9.33
CA ILE A 452 8.20 -25.04 -8.46
C ILE A 452 9.04 -26.27 -8.83
N SER A 453 10.16 -26.09 -9.55
CA SER A 453 10.97 -27.20 -10.05
C SER A 453 11.51 -28.12 -8.94
N ASN A 454 11.54 -27.65 -7.69
CA ASN A 454 11.96 -28.40 -6.52
C ASN A 454 10.80 -29.13 -5.80
N SER A 455 9.58 -29.18 -6.35
CA SER A 455 8.48 -29.91 -5.72
C SER A 455 7.49 -30.49 -6.73
N ASN A 456 7.26 -31.79 -6.63
CA ASN A 456 6.21 -32.49 -7.39
C ASN A 456 4.86 -32.53 -6.63
N LYS A 457 4.82 -32.05 -5.38
CA LYS A 457 3.62 -32.09 -4.52
C LYS A 457 2.76 -30.83 -4.64
N ILE A 458 3.34 -29.73 -5.11
CA ILE A 458 2.61 -28.48 -5.34
C ILE A 458 1.85 -28.59 -6.65
N LYS A 459 0.52 -28.50 -6.56
CA LYS A 459 -0.35 -28.44 -7.73
C LYS A 459 -0.44 -27.01 -8.24
N LEU A 460 -0.42 -26.88 -9.55
CA LEU A 460 -0.74 -25.62 -10.22
C LEU A 460 -2.20 -25.63 -10.68
N SER A 461 -2.85 -24.47 -10.57
CA SER A 461 -4.16 -24.22 -11.17
C SER A 461 -4.08 -24.22 -12.70
N SER A 462 -5.23 -24.19 -13.38
CA SER A 462 -5.30 -24.01 -14.83
C SER A 462 -4.64 -22.71 -15.32
N LYS A 463 -4.50 -21.71 -14.43
CA LYS A 463 -3.82 -20.45 -14.72
C LYS A 463 -2.30 -20.53 -14.53
N GLY A 464 -1.76 -21.69 -14.14
CA GLY A 464 -0.33 -21.87 -13.88
C GLY A 464 0.18 -21.21 -12.59
N THR A 465 -0.70 -20.99 -11.61
CA THR A 465 -0.39 -20.47 -10.27
C THR A 465 -0.52 -21.58 -9.23
N ILE A 466 0.08 -21.42 -8.05
CA ILE A 466 -0.04 -22.40 -6.96
C ILE A 466 -1.50 -22.48 -6.50
N GLU A 467 -2.04 -23.70 -6.46
CA GLU A 467 -3.41 -23.97 -6.03
C GLU A 467 -3.54 -23.78 -4.50
N ALA A 468 -4.44 -22.90 -4.09
CA ALA A 468 -4.82 -22.65 -2.70
C ALA A 468 -6.28 -22.17 -2.64
N ASP A 469 -6.86 -22.15 -1.45
CA ASP A 469 -8.21 -21.64 -1.24
C ASP A 469 -8.31 -20.15 -1.62
N LEU A 470 -9.25 -19.82 -2.51
CA LEU A 470 -9.35 -18.47 -3.09
C LEU A 470 -9.75 -17.40 -2.06
N GLU A 471 -10.41 -17.78 -0.97
CA GLU A 471 -10.90 -16.83 0.04
C GLU A 471 -9.90 -16.63 1.18
N THR A 472 -9.30 -17.72 1.65
CA THR A 472 -8.48 -17.78 2.86
C THR A 472 -6.98 -17.83 2.56
N GLN A 473 -6.60 -18.06 1.30
CA GLN A 473 -5.22 -18.29 0.87
C GLN A 473 -4.56 -19.51 1.54
N LEU A 474 -5.36 -20.37 2.19
CA LEU A 474 -4.89 -21.57 2.82
C LEU A 474 -4.48 -22.58 1.74
N PHE A 475 -3.26 -23.07 1.86
CA PHE A 475 -2.78 -24.17 1.03
C PHE A 475 -3.50 -25.48 1.42
N ASN A 476 -3.32 -26.54 0.64
CA ASN A 476 -3.93 -27.85 0.92
C ASN A 476 -3.45 -28.52 2.24
N LYS A 477 -2.61 -27.83 3.00
CA LYS A 477 -2.04 -28.26 4.27
C LYS A 477 -2.23 -27.16 5.32
N GLU A 478 -2.68 -27.57 6.50
CA GLU A 478 -2.94 -26.68 7.63
C GLU A 478 -1.69 -25.91 8.06
N GLY A 479 -1.86 -24.62 8.38
CA GLY A 479 -0.78 -23.72 8.77
C GLY A 479 0.09 -23.19 7.63
N ILE A 480 -0.21 -23.53 6.37
CA ILE A 480 0.53 -23.05 5.19
C ILE A 480 -0.38 -22.18 4.33
N PHE A 481 0.11 -21.02 3.92
CA PHE A 481 -0.61 -20.03 3.13
C PHE A 481 0.17 -19.66 1.86
N VAL A 482 -0.52 -19.10 0.86
CA VAL A 482 0.10 -18.68 -0.41
C VAL A 482 -0.34 -17.25 -0.78
N ALA A 483 0.60 -16.38 -1.17
CA ALA A 483 0.28 -14.98 -1.52
C ALA A 483 1.16 -14.41 -2.64
N GLY A 484 0.69 -13.30 -3.20
CA GLY A 484 1.35 -12.59 -4.31
C GLY A 484 1.19 -13.32 -5.64
N ASP A 485 2.06 -12.99 -6.60
CA ASP A 485 1.93 -13.45 -7.98
C ASP A 485 1.93 -14.97 -8.13
N CYS A 486 2.56 -15.71 -7.19
CA CYS A 486 2.53 -17.15 -7.23
C CYS A 486 1.16 -17.75 -6.96
N PHE A 487 0.24 -16.98 -6.38
CA PHE A 487 -1.15 -17.35 -6.10
C PHE A 487 -2.11 -16.70 -7.11
N SER A 488 -2.05 -15.37 -7.25
CA SER A 488 -2.99 -14.59 -8.08
C SER A 488 -2.67 -14.60 -9.57
N GLY A 489 -1.42 -14.94 -9.95
CA GLY A 489 -0.86 -14.64 -11.26
C GLY A 489 -0.18 -13.27 -11.26
N VAL A 490 0.55 -12.96 -12.34
CA VAL A 490 1.27 -11.68 -12.49
C VAL A 490 0.26 -10.54 -12.37
N ALA A 491 0.36 -9.78 -11.29
CA ALA A 491 -0.52 -8.67 -10.97
C ALA A 491 0.31 -7.40 -10.74
N SER A 492 -0.35 -6.30 -10.35
CA SER A 492 0.37 -5.09 -10.00
C SER A 492 1.05 -5.23 -8.62
N ILE A 493 2.09 -4.42 -8.37
CA ILE A 493 2.79 -4.42 -7.07
C ILE A 493 1.82 -4.16 -5.91
N ILE A 494 0.82 -3.29 -6.12
CA ILE A 494 -0.15 -2.94 -5.10
C ILE A 494 -1.10 -4.11 -4.78
N ASP A 495 -1.42 -4.95 -5.77
CA ASP A 495 -2.18 -6.20 -5.56
C ASP A 495 -1.36 -7.24 -4.82
N ALA A 496 -0.06 -7.36 -5.14
CA ALA A 496 0.85 -8.25 -4.43
C ALA A 496 0.98 -7.87 -2.93
N ILE A 497 1.08 -6.57 -2.63
CA ILE A 497 1.05 -6.08 -1.24
C ILE A 497 -0.27 -6.46 -0.57
N ALA A 498 -1.41 -6.17 -1.19
CA ALA A 498 -2.74 -6.50 -0.64
C ALA A 498 -2.91 -8.01 -0.41
N SER A 499 -2.42 -8.85 -1.32
CA SER A 499 -2.41 -10.32 -1.17
C SER A 499 -1.59 -10.76 0.04
N GLY A 500 -0.44 -10.12 0.30
CA GLY A 500 0.38 -10.35 1.50
C GLY A 500 -0.33 -9.94 2.79
N GLN A 501 -1.00 -8.79 2.82
CA GLN A 501 -1.74 -8.30 3.98
C GLN A 501 -2.95 -9.20 4.31
N ASN A 502 -3.65 -9.66 3.27
CA ASN A 502 -4.73 -10.63 3.42
C ASN A 502 -4.21 -11.94 4.01
N ALA A 503 -3.07 -12.44 3.53
CA ALA A 503 -2.45 -13.65 4.07
C ALA A 503 -2.01 -13.45 5.53
N ALA A 504 -1.40 -12.33 5.89
CA ALA A 504 -1.05 -12.01 7.28
C ALA A 504 -2.27 -12.01 8.21
N SER A 505 -3.39 -11.43 7.76
CA SER A 505 -4.66 -11.45 8.49
C SER A 505 -5.19 -12.88 8.70
N HIS A 506 -5.13 -13.73 7.67
CA HIS A 506 -5.54 -15.14 7.79
C HIS A 506 -4.60 -15.96 8.66
N MET A 507 -3.28 -15.75 8.56
CA MET A 507 -2.29 -16.37 9.44
C MET A 507 -2.52 -15.98 10.90
N HIS A 508 -2.76 -14.69 11.18
CA HIS A 508 -3.09 -14.23 12.52
C HIS A 508 -4.32 -14.96 13.07
N ARG A 509 -5.43 -14.96 12.34
CA ARG A 509 -6.67 -15.64 12.72
C ARG A 509 -6.46 -17.13 12.97
N PHE A 510 -5.72 -17.80 12.08
CA PHE A 510 -5.36 -19.21 12.22
C PHE A 510 -4.60 -19.47 13.52
N LEU A 511 -3.59 -18.66 13.82
CA LEU A 511 -2.79 -18.76 15.04
C LEU A 511 -3.59 -18.45 16.31
N GLN A 512 -4.65 -17.65 16.22
CA GLN A 512 -5.59 -17.41 17.33
C GLN A 512 -6.62 -18.54 17.50
N GLY A 513 -6.62 -19.55 16.62
CA GLY A 513 -7.60 -20.65 16.63
C GLY A 513 -8.96 -20.26 16.04
N ASP A 514 -9.05 -19.16 15.29
CA ASP A 514 -10.28 -18.75 14.61
C ASP A 514 -10.60 -19.65 13.43
N VAL A 515 -11.90 -19.85 13.18
CA VAL A 515 -12.36 -20.44 11.92
C VAL A 515 -12.05 -19.46 10.78
N LEU A 516 -11.25 -19.92 9.82
CA LEU A 516 -10.94 -19.21 8.57
C LEU A 516 -12.16 -19.26 7.62
N ARG A 517 -13.24 -18.58 7.99
CA ARG A 517 -14.31 -18.20 7.06
C ARG A 517 -14.41 -16.69 7.06
N LYS A 518 -14.60 -16.07 5.90
CA LYS A 518 -14.99 -14.67 5.87
C LYS A 518 -16.44 -14.58 6.36
N LYS A 519 -16.72 -13.75 7.38
CA LYS A 519 -18.06 -13.16 7.43
C LYS A 519 -18.16 -12.31 6.15
N PRO A 520 -19.21 -12.44 5.32
CA PRO A 520 -19.36 -11.55 4.17
C PRO A 520 -19.34 -10.11 4.67
N ILE A 521 -18.25 -9.41 4.38
CA ILE A 521 -18.16 -7.97 4.56
C ILE A 521 -18.80 -7.41 3.29
N PRO A 522 -19.85 -6.57 3.37
CA PRO A 522 -20.39 -5.92 2.19
C PRO A 522 -19.26 -5.15 1.50
N VAL A 523 -18.87 -5.61 0.31
CA VAL A 523 -17.84 -4.97 -0.50
C VAL A 523 -18.48 -3.74 -1.11
N SER A 524 -18.00 -2.56 -0.74
CA SER A 524 -18.40 -1.32 -1.41
C SER A 524 -17.83 -1.36 -2.82
N VAL A 525 -18.67 -1.53 -3.84
CA VAL A 525 -18.22 -1.55 -5.23
C VAL A 525 -17.92 -0.10 -5.67
N VAL A 526 -16.78 0.12 -6.32
CA VAL A 526 -16.37 1.47 -6.76
C VAL A 526 -17.41 2.10 -7.69
N THR A 527 -18.03 1.30 -8.56
CA THR A 527 -19.01 1.73 -9.58
C THR A 527 -20.31 2.30 -9.00
N GLU A 528 -20.55 2.14 -7.70
CA GLU A 528 -21.75 2.66 -7.05
C GLU A 528 -21.52 4.07 -6.47
N LYS A 529 -20.35 4.69 -6.63
CA LYS A 529 -20.04 5.97 -5.97
C LYS A 529 -20.26 7.16 -6.90
N GLU A 530 -21.46 7.73 -6.87
CA GLU A 530 -21.73 9.03 -7.48
C GLU A 530 -21.13 10.15 -6.61
N ILE A 531 -20.52 11.15 -7.26
CA ILE A 531 -19.92 12.33 -6.65
C ILE A 531 -20.57 13.56 -7.29
N ASP A 532 -21.22 14.40 -6.49
CA ASP A 532 -21.86 15.62 -6.99
C ASP A 532 -20.85 16.77 -7.08
N ILE A 533 -20.10 16.81 -8.18
CA ILE A 533 -19.10 17.86 -8.42
C ILE A 533 -19.82 19.19 -8.73
N PRO A 534 -19.57 20.27 -7.96
CA PRO A 534 -20.13 21.59 -8.26
C PRO A 534 -19.74 22.07 -9.65
N SER A 535 -20.70 22.63 -10.40
CA SER A 535 -20.47 23.09 -11.78
C SER A 535 -19.51 24.28 -11.89
N ASP A 536 -19.29 24.99 -10.79
CA ASP A 536 -18.34 26.10 -10.64
C ASP A 536 -16.95 25.65 -10.16
N THR A 537 -16.69 24.33 -10.07
CA THR A 537 -15.36 23.80 -9.73
C THR A 537 -14.30 24.28 -10.72
N VAL A 538 -13.28 24.95 -10.22
CA VAL A 538 -12.22 25.56 -11.04
C VAL A 538 -11.34 24.49 -11.67
N LYS A 539 -11.10 24.62 -12.98
CA LYS A 539 -10.14 23.80 -13.73
C LYS A 539 -8.72 24.25 -13.44
N ILE A 540 -7.86 23.30 -13.10
CA ILE A 540 -6.45 23.52 -12.78
C ILE A 540 -5.65 22.42 -13.46
N GLU A 541 -4.63 22.78 -14.23
CA GLU A 541 -3.78 21.81 -14.93
C GLU A 541 -3.03 20.90 -13.95
N ARG A 542 -2.89 19.62 -14.33
CA ARG A 542 -2.10 18.65 -13.58
C ARG A 542 -0.62 19.00 -13.67
N GLN A 543 0.09 18.91 -12.56
CA GLN A 543 1.52 19.16 -12.56
C GLN A 543 2.25 18.09 -13.40
N PRO A 544 3.02 18.45 -14.43
CA PRO A 544 3.74 17.48 -15.24
C PRO A 544 4.89 16.86 -14.43
N MET A 545 5.16 15.57 -14.60
CA MET A 545 6.33 14.93 -14.02
C MET A 545 7.59 15.39 -14.78
N PRO A 546 8.56 16.03 -14.13
CA PRO A 546 9.83 16.33 -14.76
C PRO A 546 10.56 15.02 -15.06
N ASN A 547 10.98 14.83 -16.31
CA ASN A 547 11.71 13.66 -16.77
C ASN A 547 13.08 14.06 -17.33
N LEU A 548 14.09 13.19 -17.19
CA LEU A 548 15.37 13.35 -17.88
C LEU A 548 15.15 13.45 -19.40
N PRO A 549 15.95 14.22 -20.14
CA PRO A 549 15.87 14.26 -21.60
C PRO A 549 16.20 12.89 -22.23
N ALA A 550 15.47 12.50 -23.29
CA ALA A 550 15.64 11.19 -23.94
C ALA A 550 17.09 10.89 -24.38
N ALA A 551 17.82 11.91 -24.87
CA ALA A 551 19.22 11.77 -25.26
C ALA A 551 20.15 11.37 -24.09
N GLU A 552 19.81 11.76 -22.86
CA GLU A 552 20.56 11.34 -21.67
C GLU A 552 20.13 9.95 -21.22
N ARG A 553 18.83 9.63 -21.28
CA ARG A 553 18.25 8.35 -20.83
C ARG A 553 18.92 7.12 -21.45
N ILE A 554 19.22 7.17 -22.75
CA ILE A 554 19.76 6.03 -23.50
C ILE A 554 21.20 5.64 -23.14
N SER A 555 21.90 6.47 -22.36
CA SER A 555 23.34 6.32 -22.07
C SER A 555 23.64 5.89 -20.63
N ASN A 556 22.62 5.79 -19.77
CA ASN A 556 22.80 5.49 -18.35
C ASN A 556 21.53 4.89 -17.73
N PHE A 557 21.67 4.47 -16.46
CA PHE A 557 20.58 3.94 -15.65
C PHE A 557 20.09 4.93 -14.58
N LYS A 558 20.34 6.24 -14.75
CA LYS A 558 19.81 7.25 -13.83
C LYS A 558 18.27 7.23 -13.88
N GLU A 559 17.66 7.50 -12.74
CA GLU A 559 16.21 7.56 -12.63
C GLU A 559 15.62 8.57 -13.63
N VAL A 560 14.66 8.14 -14.44
CA VAL A 560 14.10 8.97 -15.52
C VAL A 560 13.17 10.04 -14.98
N ALA A 561 12.18 9.65 -14.19
CA ALA A 561 11.29 10.59 -13.53
C ALA A 561 12.03 11.22 -12.35
N MET A 562 12.02 12.56 -12.25
CA MET A 562 12.81 13.31 -11.28
C MET A 562 12.03 13.66 -9.99
N GLY A 563 10.72 13.42 -9.98
CA GLY A 563 9.84 13.77 -8.86
C GLY A 563 9.40 15.24 -8.88
N TYR A 564 8.47 15.57 -7.98
CA TYR A 564 7.99 16.95 -7.81
C TYR A 564 8.89 17.77 -6.88
N SER A 565 8.93 19.08 -7.13
CA SER A 565 9.33 20.04 -6.10
C SER A 565 8.24 20.17 -5.04
N GLU A 566 8.56 20.83 -3.92
CA GLU A 566 7.59 21.10 -2.87
C GLU A 566 6.39 21.91 -3.38
N GLU A 567 6.67 22.95 -4.18
CA GLU A 567 5.64 23.83 -4.75
C GLU A 567 4.73 23.06 -5.70
N ALA A 568 5.30 22.21 -6.56
CA ALA A 568 4.52 21.38 -7.48
C ALA A 568 3.67 20.35 -6.73
N ALA A 569 4.22 19.72 -5.68
CA ALA A 569 3.49 18.76 -4.88
C ALA A 569 2.31 19.39 -4.11
N ILE A 570 2.51 20.58 -3.52
CA ILE A 570 1.43 21.33 -2.87
C ILE A 570 0.37 21.73 -3.91
N ALA A 571 0.77 22.32 -5.04
CA ALA A 571 -0.16 22.75 -6.07
C ALA A 571 -0.98 21.58 -6.65
N GLU A 572 -0.36 20.42 -6.86
CA GLU A 572 -1.05 19.22 -7.30
C GLU A 572 -2.00 18.66 -6.22
N ALA A 573 -1.60 18.69 -4.94
CA ALA A 573 -2.42 18.23 -3.83
C ALA A 573 -3.65 19.12 -3.60
N GLU A 574 -3.54 20.43 -3.79
CA GLU A 574 -4.64 21.40 -3.67
C GLU A 574 -5.75 21.18 -4.72
N ARG A 575 -5.47 20.47 -5.82
CA ARG A 575 -6.49 20.09 -6.80
C ARG A 575 -7.47 19.04 -6.27
N CYS A 576 -7.15 18.35 -5.17
CA CYS A 576 -7.97 17.26 -4.65
C CYS A 576 -9.38 17.74 -4.25
N LEU A 577 -10.40 17.06 -4.77
CA LEU A 577 -11.81 17.35 -4.49
C LEU A 577 -12.30 16.90 -3.10
N ASN A 578 -11.47 16.16 -2.35
CA ASN A 578 -11.84 15.58 -1.05
C ASN A 578 -13.18 14.80 -1.13
N CYS A 579 -13.23 13.79 -2.00
CA CYS A 579 -14.43 12.98 -2.23
C CYS A 579 -14.79 12.02 -1.07
N ALA A 580 -13.98 11.97 -0.01
CA ALA A 580 -14.28 11.20 1.19
C ALA A 580 -15.02 12.04 2.23
N GLY A 581 -14.70 13.33 2.34
CA GLY A 581 -15.03 14.11 3.53
C GLY A 581 -14.30 13.58 4.78
N HIS A 582 -14.64 14.12 5.95
CA HIS A 582 -14.26 13.56 7.27
C HIS A 582 -12.76 13.35 7.50
N LEU A 583 -11.91 14.12 6.82
CA LEU A 583 -10.45 13.99 6.90
C LEU A 583 -9.94 14.01 8.34
N CYS A 584 -10.60 14.75 9.23
CA CYS A 584 -10.27 14.81 10.65
C CYS A 584 -10.28 13.42 11.33
N LYS A 585 -11.19 12.52 10.96
CA LYS A 585 -11.25 11.12 11.43
C LYS A 585 -10.07 10.33 10.90
N ASP A 586 -9.73 10.53 9.63
CA ASP A 586 -8.67 9.79 8.95
C ASP A 586 -7.26 10.16 9.40
N VAL A 587 -7.02 11.42 9.75
CA VAL A 587 -5.72 11.89 10.22
C VAL A 587 -5.53 11.74 11.73
N CYS A 588 -6.60 11.55 12.51
CA CYS A 588 -6.47 11.46 13.97
C CYS A 588 -5.91 10.10 14.41
N PRO A 589 -4.70 10.03 15.00
CA PRO A 589 -4.11 8.75 15.42
C PRO A 589 -4.85 8.11 16.61
N TYR A 590 -5.73 8.86 17.28
CA TYR A 590 -6.49 8.42 18.45
C TYR A 590 -7.97 8.17 18.15
N SER A 591 -8.37 8.28 16.88
CA SER A 591 -9.77 8.16 16.44
C SER A 591 -10.71 9.05 17.25
N ALA A 592 -10.26 10.23 17.70
CA ALA A 592 -11.01 11.09 18.61
C ALA A 592 -12.27 11.71 17.96
N PRO A 593 -12.22 12.21 16.71
CA PRO A 593 -13.42 12.61 15.97
C PRO A 593 -14.39 11.45 15.79
N GLN A 594 -15.65 11.67 16.13
CA GLN A 594 -16.75 10.73 15.92
C GLN A 594 -17.92 11.42 15.21
N PHE A 595 -18.68 10.63 14.46
CA PHE A 595 -19.91 11.04 13.81
C PHE A 595 -21.00 10.13 14.37
N VAL A 596 -22.06 10.70 14.92
CA VAL A 596 -23.19 9.93 15.46
C VAL A 596 -23.96 9.25 14.32
N GLU A 597 -24.65 8.14 14.60
CA GLU A 597 -25.49 7.43 13.61
C GLU A 597 -26.87 8.10 13.49
N THR A 598 -26.90 9.40 13.26
CA THR A 598 -28.12 10.15 12.94
C THR A 598 -27.96 10.77 11.57
N GLU A 599 -29.08 11.03 10.88
CA GLU A 599 -29.06 11.86 9.68
C GLU A 599 -28.23 13.12 9.95
N LYS A 600 -27.29 13.42 9.06
CA LYS A 600 -26.51 14.67 9.07
C LYS A 600 -25.62 14.90 10.31
N ALA A 601 -25.14 13.83 10.93
CA ALA A 601 -24.32 13.91 12.13
C ALA A 601 -23.12 14.88 12.05
N LYS A 602 -23.11 15.88 12.94
CA LYS A 602 -21.93 16.72 13.19
C LYS A 602 -20.79 15.89 13.76
N MET A 603 -19.56 16.31 13.47
CA MET A 603 -18.40 15.74 14.15
C MET A 603 -18.42 16.16 15.61
N GLN A 604 -18.27 15.18 16.49
CA GLN A 604 -18.15 15.43 17.92
C GLN A 604 -16.90 14.75 18.48
N LYS A 605 -16.27 15.38 19.47
CA LYS A 605 -15.14 14.84 20.21
C LYS A 605 -15.02 15.56 21.54
N CYS A 606 -14.28 14.96 22.47
CA CYS A 606 -13.95 15.61 23.75
C CYS A 606 -13.42 17.03 23.54
N ASN A 607 -14.02 17.98 24.24
CA ASN A 607 -13.65 19.39 24.30
C ASN A 607 -13.00 19.77 25.65
N PHE A 608 -12.56 18.78 26.45
CA PHE A 608 -12.05 18.99 27.80
C PHE A 608 -13.06 19.57 28.82
N CYS A 609 -14.37 19.51 28.53
CA CYS A 609 -15.40 20.20 29.31
C CYS A 609 -15.05 21.69 29.49
N VAL A 610 -14.86 22.42 28.39
CA VAL A 610 -14.48 23.86 28.41
C VAL A 610 -15.32 24.68 29.38
N ASP A 611 -16.63 24.46 29.37
CA ASP A 611 -17.61 25.08 30.27
C ASP A 611 -17.24 24.91 31.75
N ARG A 612 -16.81 23.71 32.14
CA ARG A 612 -16.38 23.40 33.50
C ARG A 612 -14.98 23.93 33.78
N HIS A 613 -14.08 23.84 32.80
CA HIS A 613 -12.71 24.31 32.92
C HIS A 613 -12.64 25.82 33.18
N GLU A 614 -13.49 26.60 32.52
CA GLU A 614 -13.61 28.05 32.69
C GLU A 614 -14.13 28.44 34.08
N GLU A 615 -14.90 27.57 34.74
CA GLU A 615 -15.33 27.72 36.13
C GLU A 615 -14.33 27.15 37.16
N GLY A 616 -13.15 26.70 36.72
CA GLY A 616 -12.14 26.08 37.58
C GLY A 616 -12.53 24.69 38.11
N LYS A 617 -13.52 24.03 37.48
CA LYS A 617 -13.97 22.67 37.83
C LYS A 617 -13.22 21.62 37.00
N LEU A 618 -13.11 20.42 37.56
CA LEU A 618 -12.56 19.26 36.84
C LEU A 618 -13.50 18.83 35.71
N PRO A 619 -12.99 18.29 34.58
CA PRO A 619 -13.80 17.62 33.58
C PRO A 619 -14.66 16.53 34.22
N ILE A 620 -15.89 16.36 33.75
CA ILE A 620 -16.86 15.45 34.38
C ILE A 620 -16.38 13.98 34.41
N CYS A 621 -15.59 13.57 33.40
CA CYS A 621 -14.99 12.24 33.34
C CYS A 621 -13.96 12.01 34.44
N VAL A 622 -13.26 13.06 34.89
CA VAL A 622 -12.28 13.03 35.98
C VAL A 622 -13.02 13.03 37.32
N GLU A 623 -13.99 13.93 37.50
CA GLU A 623 -14.77 14.04 38.75
C GLU A 623 -15.52 12.75 39.07
N SER A 624 -16.10 12.09 38.07
CA SER A 624 -16.84 10.82 38.22
C SER A 624 -15.95 9.59 38.39
N CYS A 625 -14.62 9.72 38.30
CA CYS A 625 -13.70 8.59 38.38
C CYS A 625 -13.51 8.12 39.83
N TYR A 626 -14.40 7.27 40.34
CA TYR A 626 -14.31 6.75 41.72
C TYR A 626 -12.98 6.02 42.02
N ALA A 627 -12.42 5.35 41.01
CA ALA A 627 -11.15 4.65 41.12
C ALA A 627 -9.94 5.61 41.23
N ARG A 628 -10.15 6.91 40.97
CA ARG A 628 -9.12 7.96 40.80
C ARG A 628 -8.01 7.51 39.86
N ALA A 629 -8.43 6.87 38.77
CA ALA A 629 -7.58 6.47 37.67
C ALA A 629 -7.37 7.63 36.67
N LEU A 630 -8.21 8.67 36.73
CA LEU A 630 -8.13 9.86 35.89
C LEU A 630 -7.72 11.07 36.74
N ASP A 631 -6.93 11.96 36.15
CA ASP A 631 -6.69 13.32 36.64
C ASP A 631 -6.59 14.28 35.43
N SER A 632 -6.68 15.58 35.69
CA SER A 632 -6.54 16.63 34.67
C SER A 632 -5.89 17.87 35.24
N GLY A 633 -5.16 18.60 34.41
CA GLY A 633 -4.50 19.84 34.78
C GLY A 633 -3.62 20.32 33.66
N THR A 634 -2.74 21.27 33.95
CA THR A 634 -1.69 21.62 33.00
C THR A 634 -0.72 20.44 32.86
N LEU A 635 -0.13 20.27 31.67
CA LEU A 635 0.86 19.21 31.47
C LEU A 635 2.06 19.35 32.41
N GLU A 636 2.45 20.57 32.79
CA GLU A 636 3.53 20.81 33.75
C GLU A 636 3.18 20.31 35.16
N GLU A 637 1.98 20.63 35.65
CA GLU A 637 1.50 20.14 36.95
C GLU A 637 1.36 18.61 36.96
N LEU A 638 0.81 18.03 35.89
CA LEU A 638 0.65 16.59 35.77
C LEU A 638 2.03 15.90 35.74
N LYS A 639 3.02 16.47 35.03
CA LYS A 639 4.39 15.94 35.02
C LYS A 639 5.06 16.05 36.38
N ALA A 640 4.91 17.18 37.06
CA ALA A 640 5.44 17.37 38.41
C ALA A 640 4.83 16.37 39.41
N LYS A 641 3.55 16.03 39.24
CA LYS A 641 2.81 15.14 40.15
C LYS A 641 3.03 13.65 39.86
N TYR A 642 3.10 13.26 38.59
CA TYR A 642 3.07 11.86 38.16
C TYR A 642 4.34 11.39 37.43
N GLY A 643 5.27 12.30 37.15
CA GLY A 643 6.44 12.05 36.33
C GLY A 643 6.17 12.23 34.84
N ASP A 644 7.19 11.92 34.02
CA ASP A 644 7.10 12.02 32.57
C ASP A 644 6.17 10.98 31.94
N ILE A 645 5.83 11.23 30.68
CA ILE A 645 4.96 10.39 29.86
C ILE A 645 5.58 9.00 29.73
N GLN A 646 4.88 7.96 30.18
CA GLN A 646 5.27 6.57 29.99
C GLN A 646 4.42 5.93 28.90
N THR A 647 5.03 5.09 28.06
CA THR A 647 4.30 4.34 27.03
C THR A 647 3.43 3.25 27.66
N ALA A 648 2.14 3.22 27.34
CA ALA A 648 1.23 2.18 27.78
C ALA A 648 1.02 1.09 26.73
N SER A 649 0.90 -0.17 27.17
CA SER A 649 0.60 -1.28 26.27
C SER A 649 -0.72 -1.01 25.53
N GLY A 650 -0.69 -1.11 24.20
CA GLY A 650 -1.84 -0.80 23.34
C GLY A 650 -2.09 0.69 23.09
N PHE A 651 -1.29 1.60 23.66
CA PHE A 651 -1.32 3.03 23.34
C PHE A 651 -0.09 3.42 22.53
N VAL A 652 -0.31 3.96 21.35
CA VAL A 652 0.78 4.51 20.53
C VAL A 652 0.93 6.00 20.87
N TYR A 653 1.94 6.33 21.66
CA TYR A 653 2.32 7.72 21.86
C TYR A 653 2.88 8.26 20.54
N SER A 654 2.26 9.30 19.99
CA SER A 654 2.78 9.93 18.79
C SER A 654 3.67 11.08 19.21
N GLU A 655 4.98 10.89 19.11
CA GLU A 655 5.96 11.96 19.37
C GLU A 655 5.74 13.20 18.48
N LYS A 656 5.10 13.01 17.33
CA LYS A 656 4.80 14.06 16.35
C LYS A 656 3.58 14.88 16.74
N HIS A 657 2.47 14.22 17.08
CA HIS A 657 1.26 14.91 17.52
C HIS A 657 1.36 15.42 18.96
N LYS A 658 2.24 14.81 19.77
CA LYS A 658 2.43 15.07 21.20
C LYS A 658 1.08 15.17 21.93
N PRO A 659 0.37 14.04 22.11
CA PRO A 659 -0.90 14.06 22.81
C PRO A 659 -0.68 14.58 24.24
N ALA A 660 -1.56 15.48 24.69
CA ALA A 660 -1.53 16.06 26.02
C ALA A 660 -2.09 15.07 27.05
N VAL A 661 -1.33 13.99 27.28
CA VAL A 661 -1.70 12.93 28.21
C VAL A 661 -0.46 12.30 28.86
N ILE A 662 -0.56 12.03 30.16
CA ILE A 662 0.43 11.27 30.93
C ILE A 662 -0.16 9.92 31.29
N PHE A 663 0.51 8.86 30.88
CA PHE A 663 0.08 7.49 31.17
C PHE A 663 0.95 6.87 32.25
N LYS A 664 0.29 6.18 33.19
CA LYS A 664 0.92 5.18 34.05
C LYS A 664 0.46 3.79 33.58
N PRO A 665 1.32 3.03 32.87
CA PRO A 665 0.99 1.71 32.34
C PRO A 665 0.80 0.67 33.45
N LYS A 666 0.17 -0.44 33.09
CA LYS A 666 -0.01 -1.59 33.99
C LYS A 666 1.28 -2.39 34.20
#